data_AF-A0A210QUE7-F1
#
_entry.id   AF-A0A210QUE7-F1
#
_cell.length_a   1.000
_cell.length_b   1.000
_cell.length_c   1.000
_cell.angle_alpha   90.00
_cell.angle_beta   90.00
_cell.angle_gamma   90.00
#
_symmetry.space_group_name_H-M   'P 1'
#
loop_
_entity.id
_entity.type
_entity.pdbx_description
1 polymer ?
#
loop_
_entity_poly.entity_id
_entity_poly.type
_entity_poly.pdbx_seq_one_letter_code
_entity_poly.pdbx_strand_id
1 'polypeptide(L)'
;MAMERATRVDLTKTIESQKEQLQRYEKRLRDMVQAYKGLLKEKEALDASVKVLSKSSKEERSPRQPSRTPTTDDGGDSSAAESDTEGRQFDDPLQTNSADAEDTEERDDQLQTLTASLLTLTQEKSKLEASYVSDKKRLIQENEELSKKLEEQQNKHEAELKTLEQTSNELKNRIRSQQAEREKEQNAHASMLRELQRLLAEERNSKEQLENQLEDTTAALREKEKLLPNMSEHFETRTQEMTREIKSLRSKLQAMEDKAKEPSPLVLNLQTEVAELKAQYRVQVQQEQHRVLEAENKLKQLSEQSEKRVSTLEAKISELSEVVGDYERLRFQDQQTTQKLKDRLIQLDMENTVLARAAHSPGKAELGDEDQDPANQDPHVLADKLVTLKGLLKLANQKAANPVDIDDLLQDDTSLESNKYKEELEKVKEEFERYKLRAQSVLKNKSTKDVGNTKEVDLLKSQIKDLKDKLKTLHLQMDEDMEMSKHRTGSMQKTVVSLQEKHKQDAATLAAEYKQRIGEMDIELRKQRERTVSLLAEKDREIGQLKAGNVHRIEGTYYSQLRNPPDSGASAELPMDVLQSKSEEERAVSRLLNLGHGDANLIYFSQEQARKDVEINSLRKQKHEIELALRDLQISASTQAESLSDTIDNMKESVRKSERDKIREGANLEYLKNVTYKFLISVDPQAKQQMMNAITTILQFSPQEKAVVHTQFKGWWKH
;
A
#
# COMPACT_ATOMS: atom_id res chain seq x y z
N MET A 1 -34.09 8.51 -29.48
CA MET A 1 -33.66 9.73 -28.74
C MET A 1 -32.18 9.78 -28.36
N ALA A 2 -31.57 8.78 -27.71
CA ALA A 2 -30.13 8.84 -27.37
C ALA A 2 -29.20 8.71 -28.59
N MET A 3 -29.53 7.83 -29.55
CA MET A 3 -28.79 7.68 -30.81
C MET A 3 -28.87 8.91 -31.72
N GLU A 4 -30.04 9.57 -31.80
CA GLU A 4 -30.20 10.83 -32.56
C GLU A 4 -29.45 12.01 -31.94
N ARG A 5 -29.29 12.02 -30.61
CA ARG A 5 -28.46 13.03 -29.94
C ARG A 5 -26.99 12.81 -30.26
N ALA A 6 -26.51 11.57 -30.29
CA ALA A 6 -25.13 11.25 -30.67
C ALA A 6 -24.83 11.65 -32.12
N THR A 7 -25.70 11.30 -33.07
CA THR A 7 -25.53 11.69 -34.48
C THR A 7 -25.62 13.20 -34.69
N ARG A 8 -26.48 13.91 -33.94
CA ARG A 8 -26.54 15.38 -33.98
C ARG A 8 -25.27 16.03 -33.45
N VAL A 9 -24.66 15.48 -32.39
CA VAL A 9 -23.38 15.96 -31.84
C VAL A 9 -22.23 15.74 -32.82
N ASP A 10 -22.19 14.59 -33.47
CA ASP A 10 -21.17 14.30 -34.49
C ASP A 10 -21.34 15.19 -35.73
N LEU A 11 -22.57 15.47 -36.16
CA LEU A 11 -22.88 16.44 -37.20
C LEU A 11 -22.48 17.87 -36.82
N THR A 12 -22.68 18.30 -35.58
CA THR A 12 -22.22 19.63 -35.14
C THR A 12 -20.70 19.72 -35.14
N LYS A 13 -19.99 18.66 -34.73
CA LYS A 13 -18.52 18.60 -34.79
C LYS A 13 -18.00 18.65 -36.22
N THR A 14 -18.65 17.97 -37.17
CA THR A 14 -18.23 18.03 -38.58
C THR A 14 -18.49 19.41 -39.18
N ILE A 15 -19.60 20.06 -38.84
CA ILE A 15 -19.90 21.44 -39.25
C ILE A 15 -18.87 22.42 -38.67
N GLU A 16 -18.49 22.29 -37.40
CA GLU A 16 -17.46 23.12 -36.78
C GLU A 16 -16.09 22.91 -37.44
N SER A 17 -15.69 21.67 -37.69
CA SER A 17 -14.47 21.33 -38.42
C SER A 17 -14.46 21.91 -39.85
N GLN A 18 -15.58 21.79 -40.58
CA GLN A 18 -15.73 22.39 -41.91
C GLN A 18 -15.65 23.92 -41.87
N LYS A 19 -16.23 24.56 -40.85
CA LYS A 19 -16.18 26.01 -40.66
C LYS A 19 -14.75 26.50 -40.38
N GLU A 20 -13.99 25.77 -39.57
CA GLU A 20 -12.57 26.05 -39.35
C GLU A 20 -11.75 25.89 -40.63
N GLN A 21 -12.01 24.82 -41.41
CA GLN A 21 -11.34 24.62 -42.70
C GLN A 21 -11.65 25.75 -43.68
N LEU A 22 -12.91 26.18 -43.77
CA LEU A 22 -13.31 27.31 -44.60
C LEU A 22 -12.63 28.61 -44.17
N GLN A 23 -12.52 28.89 -42.87
CA GLN A 23 -11.78 30.07 -42.38
C GLN A 23 -10.29 30.00 -42.73
N ARG A 24 -9.67 28.82 -42.64
CA ARG A 24 -8.27 28.62 -43.05
C ARG A 24 -8.10 28.88 -44.55
N TYR A 25 -9.00 28.37 -45.39
CA TYR A 25 -8.96 28.60 -46.83
C TYR A 25 -9.23 30.06 -47.18
N GLU A 26 -10.17 30.72 -46.53
CA GLU A 26 -10.48 32.14 -46.73
C GLU A 26 -9.27 33.03 -46.36
N LYS A 27 -8.59 32.73 -45.25
CA LYS A 27 -7.36 33.42 -44.85
C LYS A 27 -6.25 33.20 -45.89
N ARG A 28 -6.02 31.95 -46.29
CA ARG A 28 -5.00 31.61 -47.30
C ARG A 28 -5.30 32.24 -48.67
N LEU A 29 -6.57 32.37 -49.05
CA LEU A 29 -6.99 33.04 -50.27
C LEU A 29 -6.77 34.55 -50.19
N ARG A 30 -7.08 35.19 -49.04
CA ARG A 30 -6.77 36.61 -48.80
C ARG A 30 -5.27 36.88 -48.90
N ASP A 31 -4.46 36.04 -48.26
CA ASP A 31 -3.00 36.16 -48.29
C ASP A 31 -2.46 35.97 -49.72
N MET A 32 -3.01 35.00 -50.46
CA MET A 32 -2.66 34.76 -51.87
C MET A 32 -3.05 35.93 -52.78
N VAL A 33 -4.23 36.53 -52.58
CA VAL A 33 -4.68 37.73 -53.32
C VAL A 33 -3.79 38.92 -52.99
N GLN A 34 -3.36 39.07 -51.74
CA GLN A 34 -2.46 40.16 -51.32
C GLN A 34 -1.05 39.98 -51.91
N ALA A 35 -0.52 38.76 -51.91
CA ALA A 35 0.72 38.41 -52.59
C ALA A 35 0.63 38.66 -54.10
N TYR A 36 -0.47 38.27 -54.75
CA TYR A 36 -0.71 38.56 -56.17
C TYR A 36 -0.76 40.06 -56.45
N LYS A 37 -1.41 40.86 -55.60
CA LYS A 37 -1.43 42.33 -55.73
C LYS A 37 -0.04 42.96 -55.57
N GLY A 38 0.79 42.44 -54.67
CA GLY A 38 2.19 42.85 -54.52
C GLY A 38 3.02 42.53 -55.76
N LEU A 39 2.93 41.28 -56.24
CA LEU A 39 3.60 40.83 -57.45
C LEU A 39 3.16 41.61 -58.70
N LEU A 40 1.89 42.02 -58.76
CA LEU A 40 1.37 42.83 -59.85
C LEU A 40 1.99 44.23 -59.86
N LYS A 41 2.18 44.84 -58.68
CA LYS A 41 2.88 46.13 -58.55
C LYS A 41 4.36 46.02 -58.91
N GLU A 42 5.03 44.94 -58.51
CA GLU A 42 6.41 44.66 -58.92
C GLU A 42 6.51 44.49 -60.45
N LYS A 43 5.58 43.75 -61.04
CA LYS A 43 5.49 43.59 -62.50
C LYS A 43 5.25 44.93 -63.20
N GLU A 44 4.32 45.74 -62.72
CA GLU A 44 4.05 47.07 -63.29
C GLU A 44 5.27 48.01 -63.18
N ALA A 45 5.99 47.98 -62.05
CA ALA A 45 7.23 48.73 -61.85
C ALA A 45 8.36 48.24 -62.77
N LEU A 46 8.49 46.93 -62.95
CA LEU A 46 9.46 46.33 -63.87
C LEU A 46 9.12 46.60 -65.33
N ASP A 47 7.84 46.48 -65.73
CA ASP A 47 7.37 46.81 -67.08
C ASP A 47 7.60 48.30 -67.40
N ALA A 48 7.39 49.19 -66.42
CA ALA A 48 7.74 50.61 -66.56
C ALA A 48 9.25 50.81 -66.76
N SER A 49 10.08 50.08 -66.00
CA SER A 49 11.55 50.12 -66.13
C SER A 49 12.04 49.57 -67.47
N VAL A 50 11.50 48.45 -67.93
CA VAL A 50 11.81 47.83 -69.23
C VAL A 50 11.35 48.72 -70.37
N LYS A 51 10.22 49.42 -70.24
CA LYS A 51 9.72 50.36 -71.25
C LYS A 51 10.60 51.61 -71.39
N VAL A 52 11.24 52.04 -70.30
CA VAL A 52 12.24 53.11 -70.31
C VAL A 52 13.57 52.61 -70.89
N LEU A 53 14.08 51.48 -70.42
CA LEU A 53 15.32 50.87 -70.90
C LEU A 53 15.26 50.49 -72.39
N SER A 54 14.12 49.97 -72.87
CA SER A 54 13.94 49.61 -74.28
C SER A 54 13.91 50.81 -75.22
N LYS A 55 13.49 51.98 -74.74
CA LYS A 55 13.61 53.25 -75.48
C LYS A 55 15.08 53.71 -75.55
N SER A 56 15.82 53.65 -74.44
CA SER A 56 17.26 53.97 -74.43
C SER A 56 18.10 53.00 -75.30
N SER A 57 17.73 51.71 -75.36
CA SER A 57 18.45 50.69 -76.16
C SER A 57 18.26 50.84 -77.68
N LYS A 58 17.29 51.66 -78.12
CA LYS A 58 17.03 51.92 -79.54
C LYS A 58 17.95 53.00 -80.13
N GLU A 59 18.58 53.81 -79.29
CA GLU A 59 19.48 54.89 -79.70
C GLU A 59 20.97 54.48 -79.75
N GLU A 60 21.35 53.39 -79.08
CA GLU A 60 22.72 52.85 -79.14
C GLU A 60 22.78 51.51 -79.88
N ARG A 61 22.75 51.53 -81.23
CA ARG A 61 23.23 50.40 -82.04
C ARG A 61 24.15 50.87 -83.17
N SER A 62 25.45 50.88 -82.88
CA SER A 62 26.51 50.78 -83.91
C SER A 62 27.38 49.55 -83.61
N PRO A 63 27.80 48.76 -84.61
CA PRO A 63 28.17 47.36 -84.41
C PRO A 63 29.68 47.15 -84.23
N ARG A 64 30.08 46.35 -83.24
CA ARG A 64 31.36 45.61 -83.28
C ARG A 64 31.20 44.16 -82.80
N GLN A 65 32.01 43.33 -83.44
CA GLN A 65 31.89 41.90 -83.69
C GLN A 65 32.43 40.99 -82.56
N PRO A 66 32.29 39.65 -82.68
CA PRO A 66 32.18 38.71 -81.56
C PRO A 66 33.50 38.04 -81.18
N SER A 67 33.57 37.49 -79.96
CA SER A 67 34.44 36.34 -79.70
C SER A 67 33.80 35.36 -78.71
N ARG A 68 33.96 34.08 -79.07
CA ARG A 68 33.52 32.86 -78.38
C ARG A 68 34.39 32.61 -77.15
N THR A 69 33.85 31.98 -76.11
CA THR A 69 34.10 30.55 -75.78
C THR A 69 33.31 30.13 -74.52
N PRO A 70 32.94 28.83 -74.38
CA PRO A 70 32.15 28.29 -73.26
C PRO A 70 32.98 27.39 -72.32
N THR A 71 32.71 27.44 -71.02
CA THR A 71 33.08 26.41 -70.01
C THR A 71 32.14 26.59 -68.80
N THR A 72 31.16 25.72 -68.56
CA THR A 72 31.19 24.51 -67.70
C THR A 72 31.63 24.76 -66.26
N ASP A 73 30.62 24.69 -65.39
CA ASP A 73 30.51 23.89 -64.17
C ASP A 73 31.23 24.28 -62.86
N ASP A 74 30.46 24.02 -61.81
CA ASP A 74 30.80 23.68 -60.44
C ASP A 74 31.05 24.79 -59.39
N GLY A 75 30.10 24.87 -58.45
CA GLY A 75 30.36 24.35 -57.10
C GLY A 75 31.14 25.22 -56.12
N GLY A 76 30.40 25.90 -55.24
CA GLY A 76 30.81 26.13 -53.85
C GLY A 76 31.36 27.52 -53.54
N ASP A 77 30.58 28.31 -52.80
CA ASP A 77 31.17 29.29 -51.90
C ASP A 77 30.52 29.18 -50.52
N SER A 78 31.40 29.06 -49.53
CA SER A 78 31.11 29.10 -48.11
C SER A 78 31.93 30.22 -47.50
N SER A 79 31.23 31.05 -46.73
CA SER A 79 31.69 31.94 -45.67
C SER A 79 32.53 33.17 -46.08
N ALA A 80 31.84 34.31 -46.07
CA ALA A 80 32.03 35.42 -45.13
C ALA A 80 33.44 35.66 -44.55
N ALA A 81 33.97 36.87 -44.78
CA ALA A 81 34.45 37.76 -43.72
C ALA A 81 34.68 39.19 -44.25
N GLU A 82 34.37 40.15 -43.38
CA GLU A 82 34.40 41.60 -43.55
C GLU A 82 35.83 42.19 -43.57
N SER A 83 35.98 43.36 -44.20
CA SER A 83 36.80 44.52 -43.77
C SER A 83 36.71 45.59 -44.88
N ASP A 84 36.06 46.70 -44.61
CA ASP A 84 36.64 47.99 -44.17
C ASP A 84 37.26 48.83 -45.30
N THR A 85 36.59 49.96 -45.55
CA THR A 85 37.10 51.31 -45.86
C THR A 85 38.33 51.46 -46.78
N GLU A 86 38.18 52.19 -47.89
CA GLU A 86 38.68 53.58 -48.00
C GLU A 86 38.36 54.21 -49.38
N GLY A 87 38.39 55.54 -49.40
CA GLY A 87 37.81 56.40 -50.40
C GLY A 87 38.45 56.35 -51.78
N ARG A 88 37.64 56.68 -52.79
CA ARG A 88 38.14 57.37 -53.97
C ARG A 88 37.28 58.58 -54.29
N GLN A 89 38.02 59.66 -54.46
CA GLN A 89 37.59 61.02 -54.70
C GLN A 89 36.63 61.13 -55.88
N PHE A 90 35.64 61.96 -55.62
CA PHE A 90 34.79 62.65 -56.56
C PHE A 90 35.66 63.66 -57.31
N ASP A 91 35.86 63.46 -58.61
CA ASP A 91 36.27 64.54 -59.51
C ASP A 91 35.04 64.97 -60.31
N ASP A 92 34.66 66.22 -60.09
CA ASP A 92 33.60 66.98 -60.75
C ASP A 92 34.13 67.52 -62.10
N PRO A 93 33.46 67.23 -63.24
CA PRO A 93 33.65 67.96 -64.46
C PRO A 93 32.32 68.53 -64.98
N LEU A 94 31.76 69.52 -64.26
CA LEU A 94 30.91 70.52 -64.89
C LEU A 94 31.78 71.51 -65.68
N GLN A 95 31.72 71.46 -67.02
CA GLN A 95 31.47 72.67 -67.82
C GLN A 95 31.27 72.41 -69.32
N THR A 96 30.23 73.08 -69.86
CA THR A 96 29.94 73.42 -71.27
C THR A 96 29.27 72.30 -72.09
N ASN A 97 28.19 72.49 -72.85
CA ASN A 97 27.58 73.67 -73.45
C ASN A 97 26.04 73.57 -73.47
N SER A 98 25.41 74.73 -73.49
CA SER A 98 23.98 74.95 -73.73
C SER A 98 23.54 74.48 -75.13
N ALA A 99 22.91 73.31 -75.22
CA ALA A 99 22.06 72.91 -76.35
C ALA A 99 21.13 71.69 -76.09
N ASP A 100 21.07 71.14 -74.88
CA ASP A 100 20.39 69.84 -74.63
C ASP A 100 19.23 69.93 -73.62
N ALA A 101 18.48 71.04 -73.52
CA ALA A 101 17.42 71.16 -72.51
C ALA A 101 16.29 70.12 -72.69
N GLU A 102 15.91 69.79 -73.93
CA GLU A 102 14.87 68.78 -74.21
C GLU A 102 15.41 67.34 -73.99
N ASP A 103 16.70 67.13 -74.28
CA ASP A 103 17.39 65.84 -74.14
C ASP A 103 17.75 65.53 -72.67
N THR A 104 17.89 66.54 -71.81
CA THR A 104 18.05 66.40 -70.35
C THR A 104 16.73 66.18 -69.66
N GLU A 105 15.64 66.85 -70.07
CA GLU A 105 14.30 66.63 -69.49
C GLU A 105 13.80 65.20 -69.77
N GLU A 106 14.01 64.67 -70.98
CA GLU A 106 13.66 63.27 -71.27
C GLU A 106 14.50 62.27 -70.48
N ARG A 107 15.78 62.56 -70.22
CA ARG A 107 16.64 61.73 -69.37
C ARG A 107 16.27 61.83 -67.89
N ASP A 108 15.88 63.01 -67.43
CA ASP A 108 15.42 63.24 -66.06
C ASP A 108 14.09 62.53 -65.79
N ASP A 109 13.16 62.55 -66.75
CA ASP A 109 11.90 61.78 -66.68
C ASP A 109 12.15 60.25 -66.67
N GLN A 110 13.13 59.78 -67.45
CA GLN A 110 13.56 58.38 -67.45
C GLN A 110 14.19 57.97 -66.11
N LEU A 111 15.07 58.82 -65.57
CA LEU A 111 15.69 58.63 -64.25
C LEU A 111 14.66 58.67 -63.13
N GLN A 112 13.68 59.57 -63.19
CA GLN A 112 12.61 59.69 -62.20
C GLN A 112 11.70 58.46 -62.23
N THR A 113 11.40 57.93 -63.41
CA THR A 113 10.62 56.69 -63.58
C THR A 113 11.38 55.47 -63.06
N LEU A 114 12.69 55.36 -63.36
CA LEU A 114 13.54 54.29 -62.85
C LEU A 114 13.74 54.37 -61.34
N THR A 115 13.81 55.59 -60.80
CA THR A 115 13.92 55.83 -59.35
C THR A 115 12.61 55.45 -58.65
N ALA A 116 11.46 55.78 -59.24
CA ALA A 116 10.15 55.40 -58.69
C ALA A 116 9.93 53.87 -58.74
N SER A 117 10.36 53.19 -59.81
CA SER A 117 10.26 51.73 -59.90
C SER A 117 11.23 51.02 -58.95
N LEU A 118 12.44 51.54 -58.78
CA LEU A 118 13.41 51.01 -57.82
C LEU A 118 12.92 51.22 -56.39
N LEU A 119 12.34 52.39 -56.07
CA LEU A 119 11.78 52.71 -54.77
C LEU A 119 10.61 51.77 -54.42
N THR A 120 9.68 51.55 -55.36
CA THR A 120 8.58 50.59 -55.16
C THR A 120 9.07 49.16 -54.97
N LEU A 121 10.08 48.72 -55.74
CA LEU A 121 10.67 47.38 -55.59
C LEU A 121 11.43 47.23 -54.26
N THR A 122 12.17 48.25 -53.82
CA THR A 122 12.78 48.25 -52.48
C THR A 122 11.75 48.28 -51.36
N GLN A 123 10.62 48.97 -51.56
CA GLN A 123 9.56 49.04 -50.55
C GLN A 123 8.81 47.71 -50.41
N GLU A 124 8.49 47.03 -51.52
CA GLU A 124 7.88 45.70 -51.48
C GLU A 124 8.87 44.64 -50.96
N LYS A 125 10.16 44.70 -51.36
CA LYS A 125 11.22 43.85 -50.78
C LYS A 125 11.36 44.06 -49.27
N SER A 126 11.37 45.31 -48.80
CA SER A 126 11.43 45.63 -47.37
C SER A 126 10.20 45.12 -46.60
N LYS A 127 9.00 45.20 -47.18
CA LYS A 127 7.77 44.63 -46.59
C LYS A 127 7.85 43.11 -46.50
N LEU A 128 8.32 42.44 -47.55
CA LEU A 128 8.50 40.98 -47.56
C LEU A 128 9.54 40.54 -46.54
N GLU A 129 10.70 41.21 -46.48
CA GLU A 129 11.74 40.95 -45.48
C GLU A 129 11.24 41.18 -44.05
N ALA A 130 10.50 42.27 -43.81
CA ALA A 130 9.88 42.54 -42.51
C ALA A 130 8.86 41.45 -42.12
N SER A 131 8.03 41.00 -43.07
CA SER A 131 7.08 39.91 -42.85
C SER A 131 7.80 38.59 -42.53
N TYR A 132 8.87 38.26 -43.27
CA TYR A 132 9.68 37.06 -43.04
C TYR A 132 10.38 37.09 -41.68
N VAL A 133 10.95 38.23 -41.28
CA VAL A 133 11.57 38.38 -39.95
C VAL A 133 10.53 38.25 -38.84
N SER A 134 9.32 38.79 -39.03
CA SER A 134 8.22 38.66 -38.06
C SER A 134 7.73 37.21 -37.94
N ASP A 135 7.59 36.50 -39.06
CA ASP A 135 7.18 35.10 -39.09
C ASP A 135 8.27 34.20 -38.51
N LYS A 136 9.55 34.45 -38.81
CA LYS A 136 10.68 33.74 -38.20
C LYS A 136 10.69 33.93 -36.68
N LYS A 137 10.49 35.15 -36.18
CA LYS A 137 10.38 35.42 -34.74
C LYS A 137 9.17 34.70 -34.12
N ARG A 138 8.01 34.74 -34.80
CA ARG A 138 6.81 34.03 -34.33
C ARG A 138 7.05 32.53 -34.26
N LEU A 139 7.64 31.92 -35.28
CA LEU A 139 7.95 30.49 -35.31
C LEU A 139 8.95 30.08 -34.22
N ILE A 140 9.96 30.92 -33.95
CA ILE A 140 10.90 30.67 -32.84
C ILE A 140 10.17 30.71 -31.50
N GLN A 141 9.32 31.72 -31.28
CA GLN A 141 8.52 31.83 -30.06
C GLN A 141 7.54 30.65 -29.90
N GLU A 142 6.83 30.27 -30.97
CA GLU A 142 5.94 29.11 -30.97
C GLU A 142 6.71 27.82 -30.65
N ASN A 143 7.92 27.65 -31.20
CA ASN A 143 8.75 26.47 -30.94
C ASN A 143 9.31 26.45 -29.51
N GLU A 144 9.71 27.61 -28.96
CA GLU A 144 10.11 27.75 -27.56
C GLU A 144 8.94 27.47 -26.60
N GLU A 145 7.74 27.98 -26.90
CA GLU A 145 6.53 27.70 -26.12
C GLU A 145 6.13 26.23 -26.18
N LEU A 146 6.21 25.61 -27.36
CA LEU A 146 5.94 24.17 -27.51
C LEU A 146 6.97 23.33 -26.77
N SER A 147 8.25 23.71 -26.83
CA SER A 147 9.32 23.02 -26.09
C SER A 147 9.13 23.13 -24.58
N LYS A 148 8.78 24.32 -24.07
CA LYS A 148 8.43 24.51 -22.65
C LYS A 148 7.21 23.69 -22.24
N LYS A 149 6.15 23.68 -23.05
CA LYS A 149 4.97 22.84 -22.79
C LYS A 149 5.34 21.36 -22.77
N LEU A 150 6.22 20.91 -23.67
CA LEU A 150 6.69 19.52 -23.70
C LEU A 150 7.47 19.18 -22.42
N GLU A 151 8.41 20.04 -22.00
CA GLU A 151 9.17 19.85 -20.75
C GLU A 151 8.26 19.88 -19.52
N GLU A 152 7.28 20.78 -19.46
CA GLU A 152 6.30 20.81 -18.37
C GLU A 152 5.47 19.52 -18.30
N GLN A 153 5.04 18.97 -19.44
CA GLN A 153 4.32 17.70 -19.48
C GLN A 153 5.23 16.52 -19.11
N GLN A 154 6.49 16.52 -19.56
CA GLN A 154 7.47 15.51 -19.14
C GLN A 154 7.72 15.54 -17.63
N ASN A 155 7.89 16.73 -17.05
CA ASN A 155 8.07 16.89 -15.61
C ASN A 155 6.83 16.46 -14.81
N LYS A 156 5.62 16.74 -15.32
CA LYS A 156 4.37 16.26 -14.71
C LYS A 156 4.29 14.73 -14.74
N HIS A 157 4.57 14.11 -15.88
CA HIS A 157 4.58 12.65 -16.01
C HIS A 157 5.67 12.00 -15.15
N GLU A 158 6.86 12.61 -15.04
CA GLU A 158 7.92 12.11 -14.17
C GLU A 158 7.54 12.22 -12.68
N ALA A 159 6.85 13.29 -12.28
CA ALA A 159 6.32 13.43 -10.94
C ALA A 159 5.22 12.39 -10.64
N GLU A 160 4.29 12.17 -11.58
CA GLU A 160 3.25 11.13 -11.49
C GLU A 160 3.85 9.71 -11.41
N LEU A 161 4.91 9.43 -12.17
CA LEU A 161 5.64 8.17 -12.09
C LEU A 161 6.27 7.98 -10.70
N LYS A 162 6.90 9.01 -10.14
CA LYS A 162 7.49 8.95 -8.80
C LYS A 162 6.45 8.71 -7.72
N THR A 163 5.28 9.35 -7.78
CA THR A 163 4.19 9.11 -6.81
C THR A 163 3.59 7.72 -6.97
N LEU A 164 3.42 7.23 -8.20
CA LEU A 164 3.00 5.85 -8.47
C LEU A 164 4.02 4.82 -7.97
N GLU A 165 5.32 5.09 -8.10
CA GLU A 165 6.37 4.23 -7.55
C GLU A 165 6.36 4.23 -6.02
N GLN A 166 6.17 5.38 -5.37
CA GLN A 166 6.04 5.48 -3.92
C GLN A 166 4.83 4.69 -3.41
N THR A 167 3.65 4.90 -3.98
CA THR A 167 2.44 4.15 -3.61
C THR A 167 2.57 2.65 -3.88
N SER A 168 3.22 2.26 -4.98
CA SER A 168 3.55 0.85 -5.27
C SER A 168 4.47 0.25 -4.19
N ASN A 169 5.49 0.98 -3.75
CA ASN A 169 6.40 0.53 -2.70
C ASN A 169 5.72 0.47 -1.33
N GLU A 170 4.85 1.43 -1.01
CA GLU A 170 4.02 1.40 0.20
C GLU A 170 3.09 0.17 0.20
N LEU A 171 2.42 -0.12 -0.93
CA LEU A 171 1.57 -1.30 -1.07
C LEU A 171 2.37 -2.61 -0.95
N LYS A 172 3.57 -2.68 -1.53
CA LYS A 172 4.49 -3.83 -1.35
C LYS A 172 4.87 -4.02 0.12
N ASN A 173 5.21 -2.94 0.82
CA ASN A 173 5.57 -2.99 2.24
C ASN A 173 4.37 -3.39 3.11
N ARG A 174 3.16 -2.88 2.81
CA ARG A 174 1.94 -3.28 3.50
C ARG A 174 1.63 -4.77 3.31
N ILE A 175 1.83 -5.31 2.10
CA ILE A 175 1.68 -6.74 1.84
C ILE A 175 2.71 -7.56 2.62
N ARG A 176 3.98 -7.15 2.63
CA ARG A 176 5.01 -7.82 3.42
C ARG A 176 4.69 -7.82 4.92
N SER A 177 4.19 -6.71 5.46
CA SER A 177 3.76 -6.62 6.86
C SER A 177 2.63 -7.61 7.16
N GLN A 178 1.60 -7.65 6.31
CA GLN A 178 0.48 -8.59 6.47
C GLN A 178 0.92 -10.06 6.32
N GLN A 179 1.88 -10.36 5.45
CA GLN A 179 2.46 -11.70 5.35
C GLN A 179 3.21 -12.08 6.63
N ALA A 180 4.04 -11.18 7.16
CA ALA A 180 4.75 -11.40 8.41
C ALA A 180 3.81 -11.56 9.62
N GLU A 181 2.69 -10.82 9.67
CA GLU A 181 1.65 -10.99 10.69
C GLU A 181 0.97 -12.36 10.58
N ARG A 182 0.58 -12.77 9.36
CA ARG A 182 0.00 -14.11 9.15
C ARG A 182 0.97 -15.24 9.48
N GLU A 183 2.25 -15.09 9.17
CA GLU A 183 3.28 -16.05 9.57
C GLU A 183 3.44 -16.11 11.09
N LYS A 184 3.40 -14.96 11.79
CA LYS A 184 3.41 -14.91 13.25
C LYS A 184 2.18 -15.61 13.85
N GLU A 185 0.99 -15.36 13.31
CA GLU A 185 -0.25 -16.02 13.73
C GLU A 185 -0.19 -17.54 13.48
N GLN A 186 0.26 -17.97 12.29
CA GLN A 186 0.46 -19.39 11.99
C GLN A 186 1.48 -20.04 12.93
N ASN A 187 2.57 -19.34 13.24
CA ASN A 187 3.57 -19.83 14.20
C ASN A 187 3.00 -19.92 15.62
N ALA A 188 2.18 -18.96 16.04
CA ALA A 188 1.48 -18.97 17.33
C ALA A 188 0.46 -20.11 17.40
N HIS A 189 -0.31 -20.34 16.33
CA HIS A 189 -1.21 -21.49 16.23
C HIS A 189 -0.45 -22.80 16.27
N ALA A 190 0.71 -22.90 15.60
CA ALA A 190 1.57 -24.07 15.62
C ALA A 190 2.21 -24.32 17.00
N SER A 191 2.56 -23.27 17.75
CA SER A 191 3.03 -23.43 19.14
C SER A 191 1.91 -23.84 20.06
N MET A 192 0.72 -23.24 19.92
CA MET A 192 -0.47 -23.62 20.71
C MET A 192 -0.88 -25.07 20.43
N LEU A 193 -0.87 -25.51 19.18
CA LEU A 193 -1.13 -26.91 18.82
C LEU A 193 -0.11 -27.87 19.43
N ARG A 194 1.17 -27.52 19.42
CA ARG A 194 2.22 -28.32 20.08
C ARG A 194 2.02 -28.36 21.59
N GLU A 195 1.61 -27.25 22.20
CA GLU A 195 1.33 -27.20 23.63
C GLU A 195 0.07 -28.00 24.00
N LEU A 196 -1.00 -27.92 23.21
CA LEU A 196 -2.18 -28.76 23.37
C LEU A 196 -1.86 -30.25 23.19
N GLN A 197 -1.03 -30.60 22.21
CA GLN A 197 -0.56 -31.98 22.04
C GLN A 197 0.28 -32.45 23.22
N ARG A 198 1.14 -31.58 23.77
CA ARG A 198 1.93 -31.87 24.97
C ARG A 198 1.03 -32.09 26.18
N LEU A 199 0.08 -31.20 26.44
CA LEU A 199 -0.89 -31.33 27.53
C LEU A 199 -1.73 -32.60 27.38
N LEU A 200 -2.19 -32.92 26.17
CA LEU A 200 -2.95 -34.14 25.92
C LEU A 200 -2.09 -35.40 26.14
N ALA A 201 -0.81 -35.36 25.81
CA ALA A 201 0.13 -36.44 26.11
C ALA A 201 0.40 -36.57 27.62
N GLU A 202 0.54 -35.45 28.33
CA GLU A 202 0.68 -35.40 29.79
C GLU A 202 -0.58 -35.97 30.49
N GLU A 203 -1.78 -35.59 30.04
CA GLU A 203 -3.06 -36.14 30.52
C GLU A 203 -3.23 -37.63 30.21
N ARG A 204 -2.74 -38.10 29.06
CA ARG A 204 -2.73 -39.54 28.75
C ARG A 204 -1.77 -40.30 29.65
N ASN A 205 -0.58 -39.76 29.88
CA ASN A 205 0.43 -40.37 30.76
C ASN A 205 -0.03 -40.37 32.22
N SER A 206 -0.65 -39.27 32.70
CA SER A 206 -1.21 -39.22 34.06
C SER A 206 -2.35 -40.22 34.22
N LYS A 207 -3.23 -40.35 33.21
CA LYS A 207 -4.27 -41.36 33.18
C LYS A 207 -3.70 -42.78 33.21
N GLU A 208 -2.69 -43.09 32.38
CA GLU A 208 -2.03 -44.39 32.36
C GLU A 208 -1.35 -44.71 33.71
N GLN A 209 -0.70 -43.72 34.33
CA GLN A 209 -0.12 -43.89 35.66
C GLN A 209 -1.18 -44.17 36.73
N LEU A 210 -2.32 -43.48 36.69
CA LEU A 210 -3.43 -43.72 37.60
C LEU A 210 -4.08 -45.08 37.35
N GLU A 211 -4.25 -45.49 36.10
CA GLU A 211 -4.75 -46.82 35.72
C GLU A 211 -3.81 -47.91 36.23
N ASN A 212 -2.49 -47.76 36.07
CA ASN A 212 -1.48 -48.67 36.61
C ASN A 212 -1.53 -48.74 38.15
N GLN A 213 -1.67 -47.60 38.85
CA GLN A 213 -1.83 -47.58 40.30
C GLN A 213 -3.13 -48.30 40.74
N LEU A 214 -4.20 -48.18 39.95
CA LEU A 214 -5.47 -48.85 40.22
C LEU A 214 -5.34 -50.36 39.97
N GLU A 215 -4.63 -50.77 38.92
CA GLU A 215 -4.28 -52.16 38.66
C GLU A 215 -3.39 -52.75 39.77
N ASP A 216 -2.35 -52.03 40.20
CA ASP A 216 -1.47 -52.45 41.31
C ASP A 216 -2.24 -52.57 42.63
N THR A 217 -3.09 -51.60 42.95
CA THR A 217 -3.91 -51.65 44.18
C THR A 217 -4.96 -52.74 44.11
N THR A 218 -5.60 -52.98 42.96
CA THR A 218 -6.53 -54.10 42.79
C THR A 218 -5.82 -55.45 42.80
N ALA A 219 -4.61 -55.55 42.26
CA ALA A 219 -3.76 -56.73 42.34
C ALA A 219 -3.33 -57.01 43.79
N ALA A 220 -2.89 -55.98 44.52
CA ALA A 220 -2.56 -56.09 45.94
C ALA A 220 -3.78 -56.43 46.80
N LEU A 221 -4.97 -55.92 46.46
CA LEU A 221 -6.23 -56.32 47.11
C LEU A 221 -6.56 -57.77 46.80
N ARG A 222 -6.45 -58.22 45.53
CA ARG A 222 -6.62 -59.64 45.16
C ARG A 222 -5.61 -60.55 45.84
N GLU A 223 -4.37 -60.11 45.98
CA GLU A 223 -3.32 -60.85 46.70
C GLU A 223 -3.66 -60.94 48.19
N LYS A 224 -4.07 -59.82 48.82
CA LYS A 224 -4.58 -59.82 50.20
C LYS A 224 -5.82 -60.68 50.37
N GLU A 225 -6.77 -60.66 49.44
CA GLU A 225 -7.96 -61.52 49.42
C GLU A 225 -7.59 -63.00 49.30
N LYS A 226 -6.56 -63.35 48.52
CA LYS A 226 -6.02 -64.72 48.43
C LYS A 226 -5.22 -65.12 49.67
N LEU A 227 -4.55 -64.17 50.32
CA LEU A 227 -3.84 -64.37 51.57
C LEU A 227 -4.77 -64.35 52.78
N LEU A 228 -5.99 -63.83 52.68
CA LEU A 228 -6.99 -63.78 53.75
C LEU A 228 -7.39 -65.18 54.25
N PRO A 229 -7.60 -66.20 53.41
CA PRO A 229 -7.75 -67.59 53.85
C PRO A 229 -6.52 -68.11 54.58
N ASN A 230 -5.32 -67.96 54.00
CA ASN A 230 -4.09 -68.49 54.59
C ASN A 230 -3.69 -67.74 55.89
N MET A 231 -3.92 -66.43 55.94
CA MET A 231 -3.68 -65.62 57.12
C MET A 231 -4.78 -65.78 58.14
N SER A 232 -6.04 -65.99 57.76
CA SER A 232 -7.10 -66.36 58.71
C SER A 232 -6.79 -67.72 59.32
N GLU A 233 -6.33 -68.71 58.55
CA GLU A 233 -5.92 -70.02 59.06
C GLU A 233 -4.66 -69.92 59.94
N HIS A 234 -3.66 -69.13 59.53
CA HIS A 234 -2.47 -68.89 60.34
C HIS A 234 -2.77 -68.03 61.57
N PHE A 235 -3.65 -67.03 61.50
CA PHE A 235 -4.09 -66.26 62.66
C PHE A 235 -5.03 -67.10 63.52
N GLU A 236 -5.80 -68.04 63.00
CA GLU A 236 -6.65 -68.92 63.80
C GLU A 236 -5.80 -69.97 64.52
N THR A 237 -4.85 -70.61 63.83
CA THR A 237 -3.86 -71.51 64.44
C THR A 237 -2.97 -70.75 65.42
N ARG A 238 -2.45 -69.57 65.06
CA ARG A 238 -1.68 -68.70 65.94
C ARG A 238 -2.52 -68.12 67.06
N THR A 239 -3.81 -67.84 66.90
CA THR A 239 -4.69 -67.38 67.98
C THR A 239 -5.02 -68.54 68.91
N GLN A 240 -5.19 -69.75 68.39
CA GLN A 240 -5.33 -70.95 69.22
C GLN A 240 -4.03 -71.26 69.98
N GLU A 241 -2.88 -71.17 69.33
CA GLU A 241 -1.56 -71.28 69.95
C GLU A 241 -1.31 -70.16 70.94
N MET A 242 -1.54 -68.89 70.58
CA MET A 242 -1.46 -67.73 71.48
C MET A 242 -2.51 -67.80 72.58
N THR A 243 -3.65 -68.47 72.40
CA THR A 243 -4.60 -68.70 73.50
C THR A 243 -4.09 -69.80 74.44
N ARG A 244 -3.43 -70.84 73.91
CA ARG A 244 -2.75 -71.87 74.71
C ARG A 244 -1.50 -71.30 75.40
N GLU A 245 -0.77 -70.43 74.72
CA GLU A 245 0.40 -69.70 75.19
C GLU A 245 -0.02 -68.59 76.14
N ILE A 246 -1.08 -67.83 75.94
CA ILE A 246 -1.64 -66.87 76.92
C ILE A 246 -2.17 -67.62 78.12
N LYS A 247 -2.71 -68.83 77.99
CA LYS A 247 -3.04 -69.66 79.16
C LYS A 247 -1.77 -70.09 79.91
N SER A 248 -0.75 -70.56 79.20
CA SER A 248 0.52 -71.00 79.82
C SER A 248 1.42 -69.83 80.25
N LEU A 249 1.30 -68.67 79.62
CA LEU A 249 1.95 -67.42 79.93
C LEU A 249 1.12 -66.65 80.92
N ARG A 250 -0.19 -66.77 81.06
CA ARG A 250 -0.88 -66.24 82.25
C ARG A 250 -0.47 -67.01 83.49
N SER A 251 -0.22 -68.33 83.36
CA SER A 251 0.35 -69.10 84.47
C SER A 251 1.84 -68.80 84.71
N LYS A 252 2.63 -68.61 83.64
CA LYS A 252 4.04 -68.17 83.77
C LYS A 252 4.19 -66.68 84.07
N LEU A 253 3.27 -65.81 83.67
CA LEU A 253 3.19 -64.38 83.98
C LEU A 253 2.72 -64.25 85.40
N GLN A 254 1.76 -65.01 85.93
CA GLN A 254 1.60 -65.09 87.39
C GLN A 254 2.94 -65.45 88.07
N ALA A 255 3.67 -66.45 87.53
CA ALA A 255 4.96 -66.87 88.08
C ALA A 255 6.16 -65.95 87.77
N MET A 256 6.00 -65.00 86.83
CA MET A 256 7.04 -64.08 86.35
C MET A 256 6.70 -62.62 86.66
N GLU A 257 5.46 -62.25 86.95
CA GLU A 257 4.96 -61.00 87.54
C GLU A 257 5.34 -60.99 89.03
N ASP A 258 5.41 -62.18 89.64
CA ASP A 258 6.15 -62.45 90.88
C ASP A 258 7.69 -62.31 90.73
N LYS A 259 8.23 -62.27 89.50
CA LYS A 259 9.69 -62.14 89.21
C LYS A 259 10.08 -60.90 88.38
N ALA A 260 9.13 -60.08 87.92
CA ALA A 260 9.30 -59.01 86.94
C ALA A 260 8.75 -57.67 87.46
N LYS A 261 8.83 -57.45 88.77
CA LYS A 261 8.75 -56.11 89.35
C LYS A 261 9.96 -55.21 89.03
N GLU A 262 10.88 -55.65 88.16
CA GLU A 262 12.02 -54.86 87.74
C GLU A 262 12.22 -54.92 86.21
N PRO A 263 11.89 -53.85 85.45
CA PRO A 263 12.27 -53.74 84.06
C PRO A 263 13.77 -53.38 83.93
N SER A 264 14.48 -54.11 83.07
CA SER A 264 15.93 -53.96 82.84
C SER A 264 16.31 -52.61 82.21
N PRO A 265 17.41 -51.97 82.66
CA PRO A 265 17.80 -50.60 82.31
C PRO A 265 18.09 -50.35 80.83
N LEU A 266 18.40 -51.39 80.05
CA LEU A 266 18.66 -51.27 78.61
C LEU A 266 17.40 -50.88 77.80
N VAL A 267 16.22 -51.34 78.25
CA VAL A 267 14.95 -51.02 77.61
C VAL A 267 14.60 -49.55 77.84
N LEU A 268 14.93 -49.00 79.01
CA LEU A 268 14.75 -47.58 79.30
C LEU A 268 15.62 -46.70 78.39
N ASN A 269 16.89 -47.07 78.17
CA ASN A 269 17.79 -46.28 77.30
C ASN A 269 17.36 -46.28 75.82
N LEU A 270 16.89 -47.42 75.30
CA LEU A 270 16.34 -47.47 73.94
C LEU A 270 15.01 -46.70 73.85
N GLN A 271 14.21 -46.72 74.91
CA GLN A 271 12.97 -45.94 74.97
C GLN A 271 13.25 -44.43 75.00
N THR A 272 14.32 -43.98 75.66
CA THR A 272 14.75 -42.57 75.63
C THR A 272 15.32 -42.17 74.27
N GLU A 273 16.16 -43.00 73.65
CA GLU A 273 16.74 -42.69 72.32
C GLU A 273 15.66 -42.62 71.23
N VAL A 274 14.68 -43.53 71.25
CA VAL A 274 13.52 -43.46 70.34
C VAL A 274 12.66 -42.23 70.61
N ALA A 275 12.54 -41.79 71.87
CA ALA A 275 11.82 -40.57 72.20
C ALA A 275 12.56 -39.32 71.71
N GLU A 276 13.88 -39.27 71.83
CA GLU A 276 14.73 -38.19 71.33
C GLU A 276 14.71 -38.10 69.81
N LEU A 277 14.85 -39.22 69.09
CA LEU A 277 14.73 -39.25 67.63
C LEU A 277 13.34 -38.80 67.17
N LYS A 278 12.27 -39.26 67.83
CA LYS A 278 10.91 -38.81 67.53
C LYS A 278 10.74 -37.31 67.78
N ALA A 279 11.37 -36.75 68.81
CA ALA A 279 11.35 -35.32 69.07
C ALA A 279 12.09 -34.54 67.98
N GLN A 280 13.28 -35.00 67.57
CA GLN A 280 14.07 -34.37 66.50
C GLN A 280 13.33 -34.40 65.15
N TYR A 281 12.71 -35.52 64.77
CA TYR A 281 11.90 -35.61 63.55
C TYR A 281 10.69 -34.67 63.60
N ARG A 282 10.02 -34.54 64.76
CA ARG A 282 8.91 -33.59 64.91
C ARG A 282 9.36 -32.14 64.69
N VAL A 283 10.52 -31.77 65.23
CA VAL A 283 11.07 -30.41 65.05
C VAL A 283 11.45 -30.16 63.59
N GLN A 284 12.08 -31.12 62.90
CA GLN A 284 12.41 -30.98 61.47
C GLN A 284 11.15 -30.85 60.60
N VAL A 285 10.12 -31.66 60.87
CA VAL A 285 8.84 -31.55 60.15
C VAL A 285 8.20 -30.18 60.39
N GLN A 286 8.23 -29.66 61.61
CA GLN A 286 7.71 -28.31 61.91
C GLN A 286 8.50 -27.21 61.19
N GLN A 287 9.82 -27.32 61.09
CA GLN A 287 10.66 -26.36 60.37
C GLN A 287 10.38 -26.38 58.86
N GLU A 288 10.24 -27.56 58.25
CA GLU A 288 9.87 -27.66 56.84
C GLU A 288 8.44 -27.16 56.59
N GLN A 289 7.49 -27.44 57.48
CA GLN A 289 6.13 -26.87 57.42
C GLN A 289 6.16 -25.34 57.49
N HIS A 290 6.96 -24.75 58.40
CA HIS A 290 7.10 -23.31 58.49
C HIS A 290 7.73 -22.72 57.21
N ARG A 291 8.75 -23.36 56.66
CA ARG A 291 9.41 -22.94 55.42
C ARG A 291 8.44 -22.98 54.22
N VAL A 292 7.60 -24.01 54.14
CA VAL A 292 6.55 -24.12 53.11
C VAL A 292 5.52 -23.01 53.29
N LEU A 293 5.00 -22.79 54.50
CA LEU A 293 4.04 -21.71 54.79
C LEU A 293 4.60 -20.32 54.45
N GLU A 294 5.87 -20.05 54.73
CA GLU A 294 6.52 -18.79 54.32
C GLU A 294 6.60 -18.65 52.79
N ALA A 295 6.92 -19.74 52.08
CA ALA A 295 6.97 -19.74 50.61
C ALA A 295 5.57 -19.55 50.00
N GLU A 296 4.56 -20.21 50.55
CA GLU A 296 3.15 -20.04 50.15
C GLU A 296 2.68 -18.61 50.39
N ASN A 297 3.00 -18.00 51.54
CA ASN A 297 2.65 -16.62 51.83
C ASN A 297 3.33 -15.63 50.86
N LYS A 298 4.61 -15.86 50.50
CA LYS A 298 5.31 -15.05 49.49
C LYS A 298 4.66 -15.19 48.11
N LEU A 299 4.29 -16.41 47.72
CA LEU A 299 3.62 -16.67 46.45
C LEU A 299 2.24 -16.03 46.41
N LYS A 300 1.48 -16.09 47.51
CA LYS A 300 0.18 -15.43 47.65
C LYS A 300 0.30 -13.91 47.55
N GLN A 301 1.29 -13.29 48.20
CA GLN A 301 1.55 -11.85 48.08
C GLN A 301 1.90 -11.43 46.63
N LEU A 302 2.73 -12.21 45.93
CA LEU A 302 3.03 -11.95 44.52
C LEU A 302 1.79 -12.11 43.63
N SER A 303 0.95 -13.12 43.90
CA SER A 303 -0.32 -13.32 43.22
C SER A 303 -1.24 -12.12 43.42
N GLU A 304 -1.47 -11.68 44.66
CA GLU A 304 -2.31 -10.52 44.99
C GLU A 304 -1.80 -9.22 44.34
N GLN A 305 -0.47 -9.02 44.29
CA GLN A 305 0.12 -7.87 43.59
C GLN A 305 -0.11 -7.96 42.08
N SER A 306 0.03 -9.14 41.49
CA SER A 306 -0.21 -9.37 40.07
C SER A 306 -1.69 -9.18 39.72
N GLU A 307 -2.61 -9.66 40.56
CA GLU A 307 -4.05 -9.52 40.41
C GLU A 307 -4.49 -8.06 40.56
N LYS A 308 -3.97 -7.33 41.55
CA LYS A 308 -4.20 -5.87 41.67
C LYS A 308 -3.73 -5.13 40.43
N ARG A 309 -2.55 -5.49 39.91
CA ARG A 309 -2.04 -4.88 38.66
C ARG A 309 -2.95 -5.19 37.48
N VAL A 310 -3.38 -6.43 37.33
CA VAL A 310 -4.33 -6.84 36.27
C VAL A 310 -5.64 -6.08 36.41
N SER A 311 -6.25 -6.05 37.60
CA SER A 311 -7.47 -5.29 37.88
C SER A 311 -7.33 -3.80 37.56
N THR A 312 -6.19 -3.16 37.88
CA THR A 312 -5.97 -1.76 37.49
C THR A 312 -5.81 -1.57 35.99
N LEU A 313 -5.26 -2.56 35.27
CA LEU A 313 -5.17 -2.51 33.81
C LEU A 313 -6.54 -2.75 33.17
N GLU A 314 -7.33 -3.67 33.70
CA GLU A 314 -8.71 -3.93 33.28
C GLU A 314 -9.59 -2.69 33.48
N ALA A 315 -9.48 -2.01 34.62
CA ALA A 315 -10.18 -0.76 34.87
C ALA A 315 -9.81 0.33 33.84
N LYS A 316 -8.52 0.51 33.57
CA LYS A 316 -8.05 1.44 32.52
C LYS A 316 -8.53 1.05 31.12
N ILE A 317 -8.58 -0.25 30.82
CA ILE A 317 -9.11 -0.74 29.53
C ILE A 317 -10.61 -0.50 29.44
N SER A 318 -11.37 -0.67 30.53
CA SER A 318 -12.79 -0.36 30.56
C SER A 318 -13.04 1.14 30.40
N GLU A 319 -12.26 2.00 31.05
CA GLU A 319 -12.34 3.46 30.89
C GLU A 319 -12.03 3.87 29.45
N LEU A 320 -10.97 3.33 28.85
CA LEU A 320 -10.63 3.59 27.44
C LEU A 320 -11.73 3.08 26.50
N SER A 321 -12.32 1.92 26.80
CA SER A 321 -13.41 1.35 26.00
C SER A 321 -14.68 2.19 26.09
N GLU A 322 -14.99 2.72 27.28
CA GLU A 322 -16.12 3.64 27.50
C GLU A 322 -15.90 4.95 26.73
N VAL A 323 -14.71 5.55 26.84
CA VAL A 323 -14.36 6.79 26.12
C VAL A 323 -14.42 6.59 24.61
N VAL A 324 -13.87 5.48 24.08
CA VAL A 324 -13.98 5.16 22.65
C VAL A 324 -15.44 4.95 22.24
N GLY A 325 -16.24 4.27 23.07
CA GLY A 325 -17.67 4.10 22.86
C GLY A 325 -18.43 5.43 22.81
N ASP A 326 -18.11 6.37 23.69
CA ASP A 326 -18.68 7.71 23.71
C ASP A 326 -18.28 8.53 22.47
N TYR A 327 -17.02 8.43 22.04
CA TYR A 327 -16.57 9.04 20.79
C TYR A 327 -17.28 8.46 19.57
N GLU A 328 -17.50 7.14 19.52
CA GLU A 328 -18.24 6.51 18.42
C GLU A 328 -19.71 6.92 18.41
N ARG A 329 -20.34 7.01 19.59
CA ARG A 329 -21.71 7.53 19.74
C ARG A 329 -21.82 8.98 19.31
N LEU A 330 -20.88 9.84 19.72
CA LEU A 330 -20.84 11.24 19.32
C LEU A 330 -20.63 11.36 17.81
N ARG A 331 -19.71 10.59 17.23
CA ARG A 331 -19.49 10.52 15.78
C ARG A 331 -20.75 10.10 15.04
N PHE A 332 -21.51 9.13 15.56
CA PHE A 332 -22.77 8.72 14.96
C PHE A 332 -23.84 9.82 15.05
N GLN A 333 -23.92 10.52 16.18
CA GLN A 333 -24.80 11.69 16.31
C GLN A 333 -24.42 12.80 15.31
N ASP A 334 -23.13 13.10 15.17
CA ASP A 334 -22.62 14.08 14.21
C ASP A 334 -22.88 13.66 12.76
N GLN A 335 -22.79 12.35 12.46
CA GLN A 335 -23.15 11.83 11.15
C GLN A 335 -24.65 11.98 10.88
N GLN A 336 -25.50 11.74 11.88
CA GLN A 336 -26.95 11.96 11.75
C GLN A 336 -27.31 13.44 11.60
N THR A 337 -26.69 14.35 12.36
CA THR A 337 -26.93 15.79 12.21
C THR A 337 -26.44 16.27 10.86
N THR A 338 -25.29 15.79 10.39
CA THR A 338 -24.78 16.03 9.04
C THR A 338 -25.76 15.54 7.98
N GLN A 339 -26.35 14.36 8.15
CA GLN A 339 -27.35 13.85 7.21
C GLN A 339 -28.63 14.69 7.22
N LYS A 340 -29.15 15.08 8.40
CA LYS A 340 -30.31 15.97 8.51
C LYS A 340 -30.06 17.34 7.86
N LEU A 341 -28.85 17.89 8.03
CA LEU A 341 -28.45 19.15 7.40
C LEU A 341 -28.30 18.99 5.87
N LYS A 342 -27.77 17.86 5.39
CA LYS A 342 -27.74 17.52 3.95
C LYS A 342 -29.16 17.42 3.39
N ASP A 343 -30.06 16.73 4.07
CA ASP A 343 -31.45 16.58 3.65
C ASP A 343 -32.17 17.94 3.65
N ARG A 344 -31.92 18.80 4.65
CA ARG A 344 -32.44 20.18 4.67
C ARG A 344 -31.86 21.05 3.56
N LEU A 345 -30.57 20.88 3.24
CA LEU A 345 -29.94 21.56 2.11
C LEU A 345 -30.59 21.14 0.79
N ILE A 346 -30.83 19.84 0.60
CA ILE A 346 -31.54 19.32 -0.58
C ILE A 346 -32.96 19.88 -0.63
N GLN A 347 -33.70 19.92 0.48
CA GLN A 347 -35.01 20.55 0.54
C GLN A 347 -34.97 22.04 0.16
N LEU A 348 -34.00 22.79 0.70
CA LEU A 348 -33.83 24.21 0.36
C LEU A 348 -33.40 24.41 -1.10
N ASP A 349 -32.59 23.52 -1.66
CA ASP A 349 -32.25 23.54 -3.09
C ASP A 349 -33.47 23.18 -3.95
N MET A 350 -34.34 22.27 -3.50
CA MET A 350 -35.62 21.98 -4.17
C MET A 350 -36.57 23.18 -4.09
N GLU A 351 -36.71 23.81 -2.93
CA GLU A 351 -37.50 25.03 -2.75
C GLU A 351 -36.94 26.16 -3.62
N ASN A 352 -35.63 26.38 -3.62
CA ASN A 352 -34.97 27.38 -4.47
C ASN A 352 -35.08 27.08 -5.95
N THR A 353 -35.03 25.82 -6.37
CA THR A 353 -35.23 25.44 -7.78
C THR A 353 -36.68 25.57 -8.21
N VAL A 354 -37.64 25.31 -7.32
CA VAL A 354 -39.07 25.58 -7.55
C VAL A 354 -39.32 27.09 -7.62
N LEU A 355 -38.75 27.87 -6.71
CA LEU A 355 -38.83 29.34 -6.70
C LEU A 355 -38.13 29.95 -7.92
N ALA A 356 -36.96 29.45 -8.31
CA ALA A 356 -36.27 29.87 -9.54
C ALA A 356 -37.06 29.45 -10.79
N ARG A 357 -37.72 28.29 -10.79
CA ARG A 357 -38.61 27.88 -11.88
C ARG A 357 -39.88 28.74 -11.93
N ALA A 358 -40.43 29.15 -10.78
CA ALA A 358 -41.53 30.10 -10.69
C ALA A 358 -41.11 31.51 -11.16
N ALA A 359 -39.88 31.94 -10.83
CA ALA A 359 -39.31 33.21 -11.28
C ALA A 359 -38.88 33.18 -12.76
N HIS A 360 -38.55 32.01 -13.32
CA HIS A 360 -38.21 31.79 -14.73
C HIS A 360 -39.38 31.30 -15.58
N SER A 361 -40.62 31.43 -15.08
CA SER A 361 -41.82 31.38 -15.91
C SER A 361 -42.22 32.79 -16.32
N PRO A 362 -41.76 33.34 -17.45
CA PRO A 362 -42.34 34.54 -18.02
C PRO A 362 -43.70 34.16 -18.61
N GLY A 363 -44.78 34.50 -17.91
CA GLY A 363 -46.13 34.48 -18.46
C GLY A 363 -47.15 33.73 -17.62
N LYS A 364 -48.22 34.47 -17.28
CA LYS A 364 -49.47 34.07 -16.61
C LYS A 364 -49.42 33.86 -15.09
N ALA A 365 -49.34 34.99 -14.38
CA ALA A 365 -50.27 35.24 -13.28
C ALA A 365 -51.29 36.27 -13.76
N GLU A 366 -52.41 35.80 -14.31
CA GLU A 366 -53.67 36.56 -14.25
C GLU A 366 -54.07 36.56 -12.78
N LEU A 367 -54.05 37.74 -12.15
CA LEU A 367 -54.85 38.10 -10.98
C LEU A 367 -54.48 39.54 -10.58
N GLY A 368 -55.40 40.48 -10.88
CA GLY A 368 -55.49 41.77 -10.18
C GLY A 368 -54.90 42.98 -10.88
N ASP A 369 -55.59 43.47 -11.92
CA ASP A 369 -55.60 44.88 -12.29
C ASP A 369 -56.07 45.73 -11.09
N GLU A 370 -55.18 46.38 -10.34
CA GLU A 370 -55.51 47.57 -9.50
C GLU A 370 -54.31 48.50 -9.22
N ASP A 371 -53.33 48.61 -10.12
CA ASP A 371 -52.31 49.68 -10.03
C ASP A 371 -52.25 50.48 -11.34
N GLN A 372 -53.26 51.33 -11.56
CA GLN A 372 -53.14 52.46 -12.49
C GLN A 372 -52.52 53.64 -11.75
N ASP A 373 -51.24 53.88 -12.02
CA ASP A 373 -50.52 55.10 -11.65
C ASP A 373 -51.31 56.37 -12.08
N PRO A 374 -51.77 57.22 -11.15
CA PRO A 374 -52.57 58.41 -11.44
C PRO A 374 -51.76 59.62 -11.93
N ALA A 375 -50.46 59.46 -12.19
CA ALA A 375 -49.54 60.58 -12.46
C ALA A 375 -49.31 60.88 -13.95
N ASN A 376 -49.94 60.16 -14.87
CA ASN A 376 -49.65 60.25 -16.31
C ASN A 376 -50.88 60.56 -17.19
N GLN A 377 -51.92 61.21 -16.64
CA GLN A 377 -53.04 61.75 -17.42
C GLN A 377 -52.82 63.23 -17.72
N ASP A 378 -52.98 63.62 -18.99
CA ASP A 378 -52.77 64.98 -19.47
C ASP A 378 -53.57 66.01 -18.65
N PRO A 379 -52.97 67.16 -18.27
CA PRO A 379 -53.63 68.22 -17.51
C PRO A 379 -54.94 68.70 -18.14
N HIS A 380 -55.03 68.64 -19.47
CA HIS A 380 -56.24 68.99 -20.20
C HIS A 380 -57.38 67.98 -20.03
N VAL A 381 -57.07 66.68 -19.92
CA VAL A 381 -58.05 65.61 -19.69
C VAL A 381 -58.57 65.65 -18.25
N LEU A 382 -57.72 66.04 -17.29
CA LEU A 382 -58.12 66.34 -15.91
C LEU A 382 -58.99 67.60 -15.83
N ALA A 383 -58.66 68.65 -16.60
CA ALA A 383 -59.48 69.85 -16.69
C ALA A 383 -60.86 69.58 -17.31
N ASP A 384 -60.94 68.74 -18.35
CA ASP A 384 -62.22 68.35 -18.97
C ASP A 384 -63.05 67.45 -18.04
N LYS A 385 -62.40 66.55 -17.28
CA LYS A 385 -63.05 65.80 -16.19
C LYS A 385 -63.55 66.72 -15.07
N LEU A 386 -62.82 67.78 -14.75
CA LEU A 386 -63.22 68.77 -13.74
C LEU A 386 -64.37 69.66 -14.25
N VAL A 387 -64.38 70.02 -15.53
CA VAL A 387 -65.50 70.75 -16.17
C VAL A 387 -66.75 69.88 -16.24
N THR A 388 -66.61 68.59 -16.60
CA THR A 388 -67.74 67.65 -16.61
C THR A 388 -68.25 67.35 -15.20
N LEU A 389 -67.37 67.20 -14.21
CA LEU A 389 -67.75 67.09 -12.80
C LEU A 389 -68.40 68.37 -12.26
N LYS A 390 -67.92 69.56 -12.64
CA LYS A 390 -68.55 70.85 -12.32
C LYS A 390 -69.92 70.99 -12.98
N GLY A 391 -70.08 70.48 -14.21
CA GLY A 391 -71.36 70.41 -14.91
C GLY A 391 -72.35 69.45 -14.22
N LEU A 392 -71.88 68.28 -13.80
CA LEU A 392 -72.66 67.31 -13.02
C LEU A 392 -73.00 67.84 -11.63
N LEU A 393 -72.08 68.56 -10.98
CA LEU A 393 -72.31 69.20 -9.68
C LEU A 393 -73.36 70.32 -9.81
N LYS A 394 -73.31 71.15 -10.87
CA LYS A 394 -74.34 72.16 -11.16
C LYS A 394 -75.70 71.51 -11.47
N LEU A 395 -75.73 70.42 -12.22
CA LEU A 395 -76.95 69.66 -12.51
C LEU A 395 -77.52 68.95 -11.27
N ALA A 396 -76.66 68.46 -10.37
CA ALA A 396 -77.06 67.88 -9.09
C ALA A 396 -77.55 68.96 -8.11
N ASN A 397 -76.91 70.13 -8.11
CA ASN A 397 -77.29 71.29 -7.31
C ASN A 397 -78.63 71.91 -7.76
N GLN A 398 -78.94 71.86 -9.07
CA GLN A 398 -80.26 72.24 -9.61
C GLN A 398 -81.37 71.22 -9.30
N LYS A 399 -81.02 69.96 -8.99
CA LYS A 399 -81.96 68.88 -8.63
C LYS A 399 -82.10 68.67 -7.11
N ALA A 400 -81.24 69.31 -6.32
CA ALA A 400 -81.28 69.26 -4.86
C ALA A 400 -82.24 70.30 -4.30
N ALA A 401 -83.06 69.92 -3.31
CA ALA A 401 -84.06 70.81 -2.70
C ALA A 401 -83.45 71.97 -1.87
N ASN A 402 -82.12 71.96 -1.66
CA ASN A 402 -81.34 73.06 -1.08
C ASN A 402 -80.10 73.31 -1.97
N PRO A 403 -80.06 74.39 -2.76
CA PRO A 403 -78.89 74.71 -3.57
C PRO A 403 -77.76 75.27 -2.69
N VAL A 404 -76.58 74.66 -2.77
CA VAL A 404 -75.35 75.13 -2.13
C VAL A 404 -74.66 76.11 -3.08
N ASP A 405 -74.24 77.28 -2.58
CA ASP A 405 -73.48 78.24 -3.39
C ASP A 405 -72.06 77.69 -3.64
N ILE A 406 -71.76 77.37 -4.90
CA ILE A 406 -70.52 76.69 -5.28
C ILE A 406 -69.33 77.66 -5.35
N ASP A 407 -69.58 78.98 -5.38
CA ASP A 407 -68.52 79.99 -5.42
C ASP A 407 -68.02 80.41 -4.03
N ASP A 408 -68.74 80.11 -2.94
CA ASP A 408 -68.32 80.36 -1.55
C ASP A 408 -67.41 79.24 -0.99
N LEU A 409 -67.48 78.03 -1.56
CA LEU A 409 -66.61 76.90 -1.23
C LEU A 409 -65.22 76.98 -1.89
N LEU A 410 -65.02 77.95 -2.79
CA LEU A 410 -63.78 78.16 -3.54
C LEU A 410 -63.17 79.56 -3.34
N GLN A 411 -63.71 80.35 -2.41
CA GLN A 411 -63.10 81.64 -2.02
C GLN A 411 -62.15 81.47 -0.83
N ASP A 412 -60.91 81.84 -1.12
CA ASP A 412 -59.70 81.76 -0.32
C ASP A 412 -59.70 82.72 0.90
N ASP A 413 -59.79 82.19 2.13
CA ASP A 413 -59.36 82.88 3.36
C ASP A 413 -57.81 82.86 3.52
N THR A 414 -57.07 83.16 2.44
CA THR A 414 -55.61 82.94 2.31
C THR A 414 -54.73 84.12 2.74
N SER A 415 -55.18 84.98 3.66
CA SER A 415 -54.40 86.21 3.99
C SER A 415 -53.69 86.19 5.34
N LEU A 416 -54.18 85.48 6.37
CA LEU A 416 -53.56 85.50 7.71
C LEU A 416 -52.88 84.19 8.12
N GLU A 417 -53.32 83.03 7.61
CA GLU A 417 -52.61 81.78 7.84
C GLU A 417 -51.43 81.56 6.86
N SER A 418 -51.43 82.26 5.72
CA SER A 418 -50.39 82.13 4.68
C SER A 418 -48.97 82.45 5.18
N ASN A 419 -48.79 83.38 6.11
CA ASN A 419 -47.46 83.69 6.65
C ASN A 419 -46.96 82.63 7.66
N LYS A 420 -47.85 82.06 8.48
CA LYS A 420 -47.48 80.94 9.38
C LYS A 420 -47.18 79.69 8.58
N TYR A 421 -48.00 79.37 7.58
CA TYR A 421 -47.73 78.25 6.68
C TYR A 421 -46.48 78.48 5.83
N LYS A 422 -46.12 79.71 5.45
CA LYS A 422 -44.85 79.97 4.74
C LYS A 422 -43.63 79.70 5.63
N GLU A 423 -43.64 80.16 6.88
CA GLU A 423 -42.53 79.89 7.82
C GLU A 423 -42.45 78.40 8.20
N GLU A 424 -43.59 77.72 8.37
CA GLU A 424 -43.61 76.28 8.59
C GLU A 424 -43.17 75.50 7.34
N LEU A 425 -43.56 75.95 6.14
CA LEU A 425 -43.11 75.36 4.89
C LEU A 425 -41.60 75.57 4.67
N GLU A 426 -41.04 76.69 5.11
CA GLU A 426 -39.61 76.96 5.04
C GLU A 426 -38.83 76.08 6.03
N LYS A 427 -39.30 75.94 7.27
CA LYS A 427 -38.74 75.00 8.25
C LYS A 427 -38.83 73.55 7.79
N VAL A 428 -39.98 73.13 7.24
CA VAL A 428 -40.17 71.78 6.70
C VAL A 428 -39.28 71.56 5.46
N LYS A 429 -39.05 72.58 4.63
CA LYS A 429 -38.10 72.49 3.51
C LYS A 429 -36.66 72.36 3.99
N GLU A 430 -36.26 73.08 5.03
CA GLU A 430 -34.93 72.92 5.62
C GLU A 430 -34.76 71.54 6.29
N GLU A 431 -35.78 71.06 6.99
CA GLU A 431 -35.80 69.71 7.56
C GLU A 431 -35.77 68.64 6.47
N PHE A 432 -36.48 68.87 5.36
CA PHE A 432 -36.48 67.99 4.20
C PHE A 432 -35.12 67.96 3.51
N GLU A 433 -34.45 69.10 3.30
CA GLU A 433 -33.11 69.14 2.72
C GLU A 433 -32.07 68.52 3.66
N ARG A 434 -32.20 68.71 4.98
CA ARG A 434 -31.37 68.00 5.97
C ARG A 434 -31.64 66.49 5.95
N TYR A 435 -32.90 66.08 5.84
CA TYR A 435 -33.29 64.67 5.74
C TYR A 435 -32.76 64.05 4.44
N LYS A 436 -32.87 64.75 3.32
CA LYS A 436 -32.35 64.35 2.00
C LYS A 436 -30.84 64.20 2.01
N LEU A 437 -30.11 65.15 2.59
CA LEU A 437 -28.65 65.05 2.75
C LEU A 437 -28.25 63.88 3.66
N ARG A 438 -28.98 63.68 4.77
CA ARG A 438 -28.76 62.54 5.68
C ARG A 438 -29.06 61.21 4.98
N ALA A 439 -30.19 61.11 4.27
CA ALA A 439 -30.59 59.92 3.52
C ALA A 439 -29.60 59.61 2.40
N GLN A 440 -29.13 60.63 1.67
CA GLN A 440 -28.12 60.47 0.62
C GLN A 440 -26.77 60.02 1.19
N SER A 441 -26.37 60.54 2.35
CA SER A 441 -25.17 60.09 3.06
C SER A 441 -25.29 58.63 3.53
N VAL A 442 -26.43 58.25 4.09
CA VAL A 442 -26.71 56.86 4.50
C VAL A 442 -26.72 55.92 3.30
N LEU A 443 -27.36 56.29 2.18
CA LEU A 443 -27.38 55.51 0.94
C LEU A 443 -25.98 55.35 0.34
N LYS A 444 -25.16 56.40 0.36
CA LYS A 444 -23.78 56.33 -0.15
C LYS A 444 -22.90 55.41 0.72
N ASN A 445 -23.03 55.51 2.03
CA ASN A 445 -22.31 54.64 2.98
C ASN A 445 -22.82 53.19 2.96
N LYS A 446 -24.12 53.00 2.73
CA LYS A 446 -24.76 51.70 2.57
C LYS A 446 -24.32 51.02 1.28
N SER A 447 -24.29 51.76 0.16
CA SER A 447 -23.78 51.29 -1.13
C SER A 447 -22.31 50.85 -1.05
N THR A 448 -21.43 51.62 -0.40
CA THR A 448 -20.02 51.22 -0.24
C THR A 448 -19.84 49.98 0.62
N LYS A 449 -20.64 49.79 1.69
CA LYS A 449 -20.61 48.58 2.51
C LYS A 449 -21.22 47.38 1.80
N ASP A 450 -22.30 47.57 1.06
CA ASP A 450 -22.95 46.49 0.28
C ASP A 450 -22.06 46.03 -0.88
N VAL A 451 -21.24 46.91 -1.47
CA VAL A 451 -20.20 46.53 -2.46
C VAL A 451 -19.05 45.73 -1.83
N GLY A 452 -18.68 46.03 -0.57
CA GLY A 452 -17.72 45.21 0.18
C GLY A 452 -18.27 43.82 0.51
N ASN A 453 -19.49 43.78 1.05
CA ASN A 453 -20.18 42.54 1.41
C ASN A 453 -20.47 41.67 0.18
N THR A 454 -20.81 42.25 -0.98
CA THR A 454 -21.01 41.47 -2.22
C THR A 454 -19.73 40.82 -2.70
N LYS A 455 -18.58 41.51 -2.64
CA LYS A 455 -17.28 40.92 -2.99
C LYS A 455 -16.88 39.79 -2.04
N GLU A 456 -17.12 39.93 -0.74
CA GLU A 456 -16.88 38.86 0.24
C GLU A 456 -17.81 37.67 0.01
N VAL A 457 -19.09 37.92 -0.28
CA VAL A 457 -20.05 36.87 -0.63
C VAL A 457 -19.65 36.15 -1.91
N ASP A 458 -19.14 36.86 -2.92
CA ASP A 458 -18.68 36.26 -4.17
C ASP A 458 -17.39 35.44 -3.97
N LEU A 459 -16.49 35.88 -3.08
CA LEU A 459 -15.31 35.11 -2.67
C LEU A 459 -15.70 33.84 -1.89
N LEU A 460 -16.68 33.92 -1.00
CA LEU A 460 -17.19 32.76 -0.27
C LEU A 460 -17.89 31.79 -1.23
N LYS A 461 -18.64 32.30 -2.22
CA LYS A 461 -19.25 31.47 -3.27
C LYS A 461 -18.18 30.76 -4.13
N SER A 462 -17.08 31.44 -4.48
CA SER A 462 -15.98 30.80 -5.22
C SER A 462 -15.29 29.73 -4.38
N GLN A 463 -15.04 30.00 -3.09
CA GLN A 463 -14.49 28.99 -2.16
C GLN A 463 -15.42 27.78 -1.98
N ILE A 464 -16.74 28.00 -1.85
CA ILE A 464 -17.72 26.91 -1.79
C ILE A 464 -17.73 26.10 -3.09
N LYS A 465 -17.59 26.76 -4.25
CA LYS A 465 -17.50 26.08 -5.54
C LYS A 465 -16.23 25.24 -5.62
N ASP A 466 -15.08 25.79 -5.24
CA ASP A 466 -13.81 25.06 -5.23
C ASP A 466 -13.83 23.88 -4.26
N LEU A 467 -14.44 24.03 -3.08
CA LEU A 467 -14.65 22.94 -2.13
C LEU A 467 -15.60 21.87 -2.68
N LYS A 468 -16.68 22.26 -3.37
CA LYS A 468 -17.58 21.32 -4.05
C LYS A 468 -16.87 20.56 -5.16
N ASP A 469 -16.01 21.22 -5.94
CA ASP A 469 -15.27 20.58 -7.04
C ASP A 469 -14.12 19.71 -6.50
N LYS A 470 -13.47 20.10 -5.39
CA LYS A 470 -12.56 19.22 -4.62
C LYS A 470 -13.27 18.00 -4.06
N LEU A 471 -14.49 18.15 -3.57
CA LEU A 471 -15.27 17.03 -3.04
C LEU A 471 -15.72 16.07 -4.15
N LYS A 472 -16.07 16.58 -5.33
CA LYS A 472 -16.37 15.76 -6.51
C LYS A 472 -15.13 15.02 -7.02
N THR A 473 -13.98 15.68 -7.10
CA THR A 473 -12.73 15.04 -7.53
C THR A 473 -12.28 13.99 -6.52
N LEU A 474 -12.42 14.25 -5.22
CA LEU A 474 -12.13 13.26 -4.19
C LEU A 474 -13.09 12.06 -4.26
N HIS A 475 -14.39 12.27 -4.50
CA HIS A 475 -15.31 11.15 -4.72
C HIS A 475 -14.95 10.34 -5.96
N LEU A 476 -14.59 11.00 -7.07
CA LEU A 476 -14.17 10.30 -8.28
C LEU A 476 -12.92 9.46 -8.04
N GLN A 477 -11.94 10.00 -7.29
CA GLN A 477 -10.75 9.25 -6.88
C GLN A 477 -11.08 8.06 -5.98
N MET A 478 -11.99 8.23 -5.01
CA MET A 478 -12.44 7.12 -4.16
C MET A 478 -13.15 6.03 -4.99
N ASP A 479 -13.97 6.41 -5.97
CA ASP A 479 -14.63 5.47 -6.86
C ASP A 479 -13.62 4.71 -7.74
N GLU A 480 -12.63 5.41 -8.30
CA GLU A 480 -11.53 4.82 -9.06
C GLU A 480 -10.68 3.88 -8.20
N ASP A 481 -10.32 4.28 -6.98
CA ASP A 481 -9.57 3.45 -6.03
C ASP A 481 -10.36 2.20 -5.61
N MET A 482 -11.67 2.34 -5.40
CA MET A 482 -12.57 1.21 -5.10
C MET A 482 -12.62 0.21 -6.26
N GLU A 483 -12.77 0.68 -7.50
CA GLU A 483 -12.75 -0.18 -8.67
C GLU A 483 -11.39 -0.83 -8.86
N MET A 484 -10.27 -0.11 -8.68
CA MET A 484 -8.92 -0.70 -8.75
C MET A 484 -8.68 -1.76 -7.68
N SER A 485 -9.13 -1.52 -6.44
CA SER A 485 -9.06 -2.50 -5.35
C SER A 485 -9.90 -3.74 -5.65
N LYS A 486 -11.09 -3.57 -6.23
CA LYS A 486 -11.97 -4.66 -6.66
C LYS A 486 -11.37 -5.48 -7.79
N HIS A 487 -10.76 -4.84 -8.79
CA HIS A 487 -10.04 -5.52 -9.88
C HIS A 487 -8.84 -6.30 -9.35
N ARG A 488 -8.05 -5.71 -8.44
CA ARG A 488 -6.90 -6.36 -7.79
C ARG A 488 -7.33 -7.53 -6.92
N THR A 489 -8.41 -7.39 -6.17
CA THR A 489 -8.96 -8.47 -5.34
C THR A 489 -9.49 -9.59 -6.23
N GLY A 490 -10.19 -9.26 -7.33
CA GLY A 490 -10.67 -10.24 -8.30
C GLY A 490 -9.54 -10.98 -9.03
N SER A 491 -8.44 -10.30 -9.39
CA SER A 491 -7.28 -10.96 -10.00
C SER A 491 -6.55 -11.85 -8.99
N MET A 492 -6.34 -11.38 -7.76
CA MET A 492 -5.75 -12.18 -6.68
C MET A 492 -6.61 -13.42 -6.39
N GLN A 493 -7.93 -13.27 -6.29
CA GLN A 493 -8.86 -14.38 -6.08
C GLN A 493 -8.77 -15.41 -7.21
N LYS A 494 -8.69 -14.98 -8.48
CA LYS A 494 -8.46 -15.89 -9.62
C LYS A 494 -7.14 -16.64 -9.52
N THR A 495 -6.06 -15.98 -9.09
CA THR A 495 -4.75 -16.65 -8.89
C THR A 495 -4.76 -17.64 -7.73
N VAL A 496 -5.48 -17.34 -6.65
CA VAL A 496 -5.62 -18.26 -5.51
C VAL A 496 -6.42 -19.49 -5.94
N VAL A 497 -7.53 -19.31 -6.66
CA VAL A 497 -8.34 -20.43 -7.15
C VAL A 497 -7.54 -21.31 -8.11
N SER A 498 -6.80 -20.73 -9.07
CA SER A 498 -5.98 -21.53 -9.99
C SER A 498 -4.84 -22.27 -9.30
N LEU A 499 -4.25 -21.69 -8.26
CA LEU A 499 -3.24 -22.35 -7.44
C LEU A 499 -3.83 -23.46 -6.56
N GLN A 500 -5.03 -23.25 -5.99
CA GLN A 500 -5.78 -24.29 -5.28
C GLN A 500 -6.16 -25.45 -6.19
N GLU A 501 -6.62 -25.18 -7.42
CA GLU A 501 -6.91 -26.22 -8.41
C GLU A 501 -5.66 -27.02 -8.79
N LYS A 502 -4.52 -26.35 -8.99
CA LYS A 502 -3.22 -27.02 -9.21
C LYS A 502 -2.84 -27.91 -8.03
N HIS A 503 -2.88 -27.40 -6.80
CA HIS A 503 -2.57 -28.21 -5.61
C HIS A 503 -3.51 -29.40 -5.45
N LYS A 504 -4.80 -29.23 -5.79
CA LYS A 504 -5.78 -30.32 -5.79
C LYS A 504 -5.45 -31.37 -6.86
N GLN A 505 -5.01 -30.94 -8.04
CA GLN A 505 -4.55 -31.82 -9.10
C GLN A 505 -3.28 -32.58 -8.68
N ASP A 506 -2.28 -31.88 -8.14
CA ASP A 506 -1.03 -32.48 -7.66
C ASP A 506 -1.29 -33.51 -6.56
N ALA A 507 -2.14 -33.16 -5.58
CA ALA A 507 -2.56 -34.08 -4.53
C ALA A 507 -3.29 -35.33 -5.10
N ALA A 508 -4.12 -35.15 -6.13
CA ALA A 508 -4.79 -36.26 -6.80
C ALA A 508 -3.80 -37.16 -7.57
N THR A 509 -2.80 -36.58 -8.24
CA THR A 509 -1.76 -37.34 -8.93
C THR A 509 -0.91 -38.14 -7.94
N LEU A 510 -0.46 -37.52 -6.84
CA LEU A 510 0.31 -38.18 -5.80
C LEU A 510 -0.49 -39.30 -5.11
N ALA A 511 -1.78 -39.07 -4.86
CA ALA A 511 -2.67 -40.11 -4.32
C ALA A 511 -2.84 -41.29 -5.30
N ALA A 512 -2.92 -41.03 -6.61
CA ALA A 512 -2.98 -42.06 -7.63
C ALA A 512 -1.67 -42.86 -7.70
N GLU A 513 -0.52 -42.19 -7.64
CA GLU A 513 0.80 -42.83 -7.59
C GLU A 513 0.95 -43.74 -6.37
N TYR A 514 0.58 -43.27 -5.17
CA TYR A 514 0.62 -44.11 -3.97
C TYR A 514 -0.33 -45.30 -4.07
N LYS A 515 -1.53 -45.12 -4.63
CA LYS A 515 -2.47 -46.22 -4.87
C LYS A 515 -1.91 -47.24 -5.85
N GLN A 516 -1.23 -46.78 -6.91
CA GLN A 516 -0.54 -47.67 -7.85
C GLN A 516 0.57 -48.45 -7.15
N ARG A 517 1.42 -47.79 -6.36
CA ARG A 517 2.52 -48.42 -5.62
C ARG A 517 2.02 -49.46 -4.63
N ILE A 518 0.92 -49.18 -3.92
CA ILE A 518 0.25 -50.16 -3.06
C ILE A 518 -0.26 -51.34 -3.88
N GLY A 519 -0.89 -51.09 -5.04
CA GLY A 519 -1.35 -52.14 -5.94
C GLY A 519 -0.23 -53.05 -6.45
N GLU A 520 0.93 -52.48 -6.78
CA GLU A 520 2.13 -53.22 -7.18
C GLU A 520 2.65 -54.11 -6.04
N MET A 521 2.77 -53.55 -4.82
CA MET A 521 3.16 -54.34 -3.64
C MET A 521 2.18 -55.47 -3.34
N ASP A 522 0.87 -55.22 -3.48
CA ASP A 522 -0.15 -56.26 -3.31
C ASP A 522 -0.02 -57.37 -4.36
N ILE A 523 0.31 -57.03 -5.61
CA ILE A 523 0.57 -58.03 -6.66
C ILE A 523 1.83 -58.84 -6.33
N GLU A 524 2.90 -58.20 -5.87
CA GLU A 524 4.13 -58.90 -5.46
C GLU A 524 3.88 -59.84 -4.27
N LEU A 525 3.10 -59.41 -3.28
CA LEU A 525 2.69 -60.23 -2.15
C LEU A 525 1.82 -61.41 -2.59
N ARG A 526 0.87 -61.21 -3.51
CA ARG A 526 0.09 -62.31 -4.11
C ARG A 526 0.99 -63.30 -4.84
N LYS A 527 1.96 -62.82 -5.64
CA LYS A 527 2.94 -63.66 -6.32
C LYS A 527 3.84 -64.42 -5.34
N GLN A 528 4.22 -63.81 -4.20
CA GLN A 528 4.97 -64.51 -3.15
C GLN A 528 4.12 -65.60 -2.50
N ARG A 529 2.86 -65.29 -2.14
CA ARG A 529 1.91 -66.26 -1.58
C ARG A 529 1.69 -67.43 -2.54
N GLU A 530 1.45 -67.16 -3.82
CA GLU A 530 1.28 -68.18 -4.85
C GLU A 530 2.54 -69.06 -5.03
N ARG A 531 3.73 -68.45 -5.02
CA ARG A 531 5.00 -69.19 -5.02
C ARG A 531 5.14 -70.08 -3.79
N THR A 532 4.83 -69.58 -2.59
CA THR A 532 4.90 -70.38 -1.37
C THR A 532 3.89 -71.52 -1.36
N VAL A 533 2.66 -71.28 -1.84
CA VAL A 533 1.63 -72.33 -1.98
C VAL A 533 2.05 -73.37 -3.02
N SER A 534 2.64 -72.95 -4.14
CA SER A 534 3.14 -73.87 -5.16
C SER A 534 4.29 -74.73 -4.65
N LEU A 535 5.24 -74.14 -3.91
CA LEU A 535 6.34 -74.86 -3.25
C LEU A 535 5.81 -75.85 -2.21
N LEU A 536 4.82 -75.46 -1.40
CA LEU A 536 4.16 -76.35 -0.45
C LEU A 536 3.48 -77.51 -1.19
N ALA A 537 2.76 -77.23 -2.28
CA ALA A 537 2.12 -78.27 -3.09
C ALA A 537 3.13 -79.21 -3.76
N GLU A 538 4.30 -78.72 -4.17
CA GLU A 538 5.39 -79.55 -4.67
C GLU A 538 5.99 -80.41 -3.55
N LYS A 539 6.22 -79.85 -2.37
CA LYS A 539 6.68 -80.59 -1.19
C LYS A 539 5.66 -81.63 -0.72
N ASP A 540 4.38 -81.34 -0.77
CA ASP A 540 3.32 -82.31 -0.47
C ASP A 540 3.28 -83.44 -1.51
N ARG A 541 3.53 -83.14 -2.80
CA ARG A 541 3.71 -84.18 -3.82
C ARG A 541 4.95 -85.01 -3.58
N GLU A 542 6.08 -84.41 -3.21
CA GLU A 542 7.32 -85.11 -2.85
C GLU A 542 7.10 -85.99 -1.61
N ILE A 543 6.44 -85.48 -0.57
CA ILE A 543 6.02 -86.27 0.60
C ILE A 543 5.08 -87.40 0.17
N GLY A 544 4.15 -87.14 -0.75
CA GLY A 544 3.26 -88.16 -1.32
C GLY A 544 4.02 -89.25 -2.08
N GLN A 545 5.03 -88.88 -2.87
CA GLN A 545 5.90 -89.80 -3.60
C GLN A 545 6.83 -90.56 -2.67
N LEU A 546 7.38 -89.92 -1.63
CA LEU A 546 8.17 -90.57 -0.59
C LEU A 546 7.29 -91.51 0.23
N LYS A 547 6.05 -91.14 0.54
CA LYS A 547 5.07 -92.05 1.17
C LYS A 547 4.71 -93.20 0.25
N ALA A 548 4.47 -92.98 -1.04
CA ALA A 548 4.14 -94.03 -2.00
C ALA A 548 5.34 -94.95 -2.32
N GLY A 549 6.55 -94.38 -2.39
CA GLY A 549 7.82 -95.07 -2.57
C GLY A 549 8.29 -95.77 -1.31
N ASN A 550 8.01 -95.21 -0.11
CA ASN A 550 8.11 -95.93 1.14
C ASN A 550 7.07 -97.03 1.20
N VAL A 551 5.82 -96.83 0.77
CA VAL A 551 4.82 -97.91 0.67
C VAL A 551 5.32 -99.01 -0.28
N HIS A 552 5.99 -98.69 -1.39
CA HIS A 552 6.63 -99.72 -2.25
C HIS A 552 7.88 -100.38 -1.62
N ARG A 553 8.65 -99.66 -0.79
CA ARG A 553 9.77 -100.24 -0.01
C ARG A 553 9.31 -101.08 1.18
N ILE A 554 8.21 -100.67 1.80
CA ILE A 554 7.52 -101.28 2.94
C ILE A 554 6.76 -102.52 2.42
N GLU A 555 6.00 -102.44 1.33
CA GLU A 555 5.35 -103.61 0.69
C GLU A 555 6.36 -104.65 0.16
N GLY A 556 7.60 -104.25 -0.17
CA GLY A 556 8.70 -105.18 -0.47
C GLY A 556 9.37 -105.83 0.74
N THR A 557 9.13 -105.34 1.96
CA THR A 557 9.63 -105.94 3.23
C THR A 557 8.52 -106.59 4.06
N TYR A 558 7.26 -106.43 3.68
CA TYR A 558 6.10 -106.89 4.47
C TYR A 558 5.69 -108.35 4.24
N TYR A 559 6.39 -109.09 3.37
CA TYR A 559 6.25 -110.55 3.29
C TYR A 559 7.11 -111.33 4.30
N SER A 560 7.98 -110.67 5.09
CA SER A 560 8.94 -111.39 5.94
C SER A 560 8.64 -111.43 7.43
N GLN A 561 7.68 -110.68 7.99
CA GLN A 561 7.48 -110.66 9.46
C GLN A 561 6.01 -110.61 9.88
N LEU A 562 5.29 -111.69 9.56
CA LEU A 562 4.16 -112.15 10.37
C LEU A 562 4.68 -112.55 11.77
N ARG A 563 4.76 -111.61 12.72
CA ARG A 563 4.61 -111.94 14.15
C ARG A 563 4.35 -110.72 15.06
N ASN A 564 3.08 -110.59 15.40
CA ASN A 564 2.50 -110.04 16.64
C ASN A 564 2.61 -108.52 16.98
N PRO A 565 1.50 -107.92 17.49
CA PRO A 565 1.40 -106.54 18.01
C PRO A 565 1.44 -106.50 19.56
N PRO A 566 1.07 -105.39 20.24
CA PRO A 566 1.69 -104.06 20.28
C PRO A 566 2.01 -103.62 21.74
N ASP A 567 2.87 -102.62 21.98
CA ASP A 567 2.58 -101.63 23.03
C ASP A 567 3.40 -100.32 22.95
N SER A 568 2.66 -99.25 23.20
CA SER A 568 2.97 -97.90 23.70
C SER A 568 4.41 -97.37 23.78
N GLY A 569 4.58 -96.16 23.20
CA GLY A 569 5.12 -95.03 23.97
C GLY A 569 6.43 -94.38 23.50
N ALA A 570 6.34 -93.07 23.28
CA ALA A 570 7.37 -92.04 23.49
C ALA A 570 8.48 -91.79 22.43
N SER A 571 8.41 -90.55 21.92
CA SER A 571 9.48 -89.54 21.77
C SER A 571 10.72 -89.78 20.89
N ALA A 572 10.83 -88.88 19.91
CA ALA A 572 12.00 -88.06 19.52
C ALA A 572 13.38 -88.73 19.37
N GLU A 573 13.95 -88.67 18.15
CA GLU A 573 15.14 -87.88 17.79
C GLU A 573 15.59 -88.19 16.34
N LEU A 574 16.10 -87.17 15.65
CA LEU A 574 16.72 -87.26 14.31
C LEU A 574 18.09 -87.93 14.39
N PRO A 575 18.54 -88.61 13.31
CA PRO A 575 19.96 -88.63 13.00
C PRO A 575 20.33 -88.16 11.57
N MET A 576 21.51 -87.56 11.53
CA MET A 576 22.22 -86.90 10.43
C MET A 576 23.05 -87.90 9.58
N ASP A 577 23.29 -87.49 8.33
CA ASP A 577 24.42 -87.85 7.44
C ASP A 577 24.43 -89.20 6.70
N VAL A 578 24.95 -89.15 5.45
CA VAL A 578 25.73 -90.17 4.70
C VAL A 578 25.63 -89.99 3.17
N LEU A 579 26.77 -89.59 2.58
CA LEU A 579 27.35 -89.89 1.24
C LEU A 579 26.77 -89.17 -0.02
N GLN A 580 27.46 -88.61 -1.01
CA GLN A 580 28.84 -88.53 -1.56
C GLN A 580 28.78 -88.78 -3.10
N SER A 581 29.25 -87.79 -3.87
CA SER A 581 29.77 -87.81 -5.26
C SER A 581 28.98 -88.45 -6.43
N LYS A 582 28.56 -87.62 -7.41
CA LYS A 582 28.58 -87.93 -8.86
C LYS A 582 28.97 -86.70 -9.71
N SER A 583 29.68 -86.99 -10.80
CA SER A 583 30.59 -86.18 -11.64
C SER A 583 30.03 -84.88 -12.24
N GLU A 584 30.91 -83.88 -12.39
CA GLU A 584 30.66 -82.56 -13.00
C GLU A 584 30.48 -82.60 -14.53
N GLU A 585 30.86 -83.71 -15.16
CA GLU A 585 30.87 -83.87 -16.61
C GLU A 585 29.45 -84.04 -17.19
N GLU A 586 28.54 -84.71 -16.46
CA GLU A 586 27.12 -84.81 -16.85
C GLU A 586 26.41 -83.44 -16.77
N ARG A 587 26.84 -82.56 -15.84
CA ARG A 587 26.29 -81.18 -15.75
C ARG A 587 26.77 -80.27 -16.89
N ALA A 588 27.91 -80.55 -17.51
CA ALA A 588 28.42 -79.76 -18.62
C ALA A 588 27.66 -80.07 -19.93
N VAL A 589 27.37 -81.36 -20.17
CA VAL A 589 26.64 -81.80 -21.37
C VAL A 589 25.18 -81.33 -21.36
N SER A 590 24.52 -81.35 -20.20
CA SER A 590 23.15 -80.80 -20.06
C SER A 590 23.08 -79.28 -20.27
N ARG A 591 24.18 -78.54 -20.07
CA ARG A 591 24.22 -77.10 -20.34
C ARG A 591 24.35 -76.79 -21.83
N LEU A 592 25.15 -77.56 -22.57
CA LEU A 592 25.40 -77.35 -24.00
C LEU A 592 24.18 -77.58 -24.90
N LEU A 593 23.30 -78.51 -24.53
CA LEU A 593 22.07 -78.81 -25.30
C LEU A 593 20.95 -77.76 -25.11
N ASN A 594 21.04 -76.89 -24.09
CA ASN A 594 20.04 -75.86 -23.80
C ASN A 594 20.35 -74.47 -24.42
N LEU A 595 21.47 -74.29 -25.13
CA LEU A 595 21.87 -72.98 -25.68
C LEU A 595 21.03 -72.52 -26.89
N GLY A 596 20.48 -73.44 -27.70
CA GLY A 596 19.84 -73.08 -28.97
C GLY A 596 18.55 -72.24 -28.90
N HIS A 597 17.84 -72.25 -27.76
CA HIS A 597 16.65 -71.41 -27.52
C HIS A 597 16.84 -70.45 -26.34
N GLY A 598 17.92 -70.62 -25.58
CA GLY A 598 18.32 -69.76 -24.48
C GLY A 598 19.08 -68.52 -24.95
N ASP A 599 19.87 -68.61 -26.03
CA ASP A 599 20.78 -67.52 -26.41
C ASP A 599 20.04 -66.26 -26.90
N ALA A 600 18.95 -66.37 -27.67
CA ALA A 600 18.18 -65.19 -28.09
C ALA A 600 17.48 -64.49 -26.90
N ASN A 601 16.94 -65.27 -25.95
CA ASN A 601 16.34 -64.74 -24.73
C ASN A 601 17.42 -64.22 -23.77
N LEU A 602 18.57 -64.87 -23.66
CA LEU A 602 19.71 -64.46 -22.83
C LEU A 602 20.32 -63.17 -23.36
N ILE A 603 20.42 -63.01 -24.68
CA ILE A 603 20.87 -61.76 -25.30
C ILE A 603 19.85 -60.65 -25.06
N TYR A 604 18.54 -60.91 -25.20
CA TYR A 604 17.50 -59.94 -24.87
C TYR A 604 17.52 -59.54 -23.38
N PHE A 605 17.61 -60.51 -22.46
CA PHE A 605 17.74 -60.23 -21.03
C PHE A 605 19.04 -59.49 -20.72
N SER A 606 20.16 -59.82 -21.37
CA SER A 606 21.42 -59.10 -21.19
C SER A 606 21.35 -57.66 -21.70
N GLN A 607 20.62 -57.42 -22.80
CA GLN A 607 20.40 -56.10 -23.36
C GLN A 607 19.45 -55.27 -22.48
N GLU A 608 18.39 -55.89 -21.96
CA GLU A 608 17.46 -55.25 -21.03
C GLU A 608 18.15 -54.94 -19.69
N GLN A 609 18.98 -55.85 -19.20
CA GLN A 609 19.83 -55.64 -18.02
C GLN A 609 20.80 -54.49 -18.25
N ALA A 610 21.47 -54.42 -19.41
CA ALA A 610 22.35 -53.31 -19.73
C ALA A 610 21.62 -51.96 -19.82
N ARG A 611 20.37 -51.92 -20.33
CA ARG A 611 19.55 -50.71 -20.32
C ARG A 611 19.18 -50.28 -18.90
N LYS A 612 18.76 -51.22 -18.06
CA LYS A 612 18.46 -50.98 -16.64
C LYS A 612 19.71 -50.52 -15.90
N ASP A 613 20.88 -51.10 -16.17
CA ASP A 613 22.14 -50.69 -15.54
C ASP A 613 22.57 -49.29 -15.99
N VAL A 614 22.35 -48.92 -17.26
CA VAL A 614 22.59 -47.55 -17.75
C VAL A 614 21.65 -46.55 -17.09
N GLU A 615 20.35 -46.89 -16.96
CA GLU A 615 19.36 -46.05 -16.29
C GLU A 615 19.64 -45.93 -14.78
N ILE A 616 19.98 -47.03 -14.11
CA ILE A 616 20.41 -47.01 -12.70
C ILE A 616 21.66 -46.15 -12.54
N ASN A 617 22.62 -46.25 -13.45
CA ASN A 617 23.83 -45.42 -13.41
C ASN A 617 23.54 -43.94 -13.70
N SER A 618 22.61 -43.62 -14.60
CA SER A 618 22.20 -42.22 -14.85
C SER A 618 21.47 -41.65 -13.64
N LEU A 619 20.54 -42.41 -13.03
CA LEU A 619 19.84 -42.03 -11.80
C LEU A 619 20.79 -41.90 -10.61
N ARG A 620 21.81 -42.77 -10.49
CA ARG A 620 22.86 -42.64 -9.47
C ARG A 620 23.71 -41.39 -9.68
N LYS A 621 24.05 -41.03 -10.92
CA LYS A 621 24.76 -39.78 -11.24
C LYS A 621 23.91 -38.56 -10.90
N GLN A 622 22.65 -38.53 -11.33
CA GLN A 622 21.72 -37.45 -11.00
C GLN A 622 21.52 -37.32 -9.48
N LYS A 623 21.35 -38.45 -8.78
CA LYS A 623 21.30 -38.46 -7.31
C LYS A 623 22.56 -37.85 -6.71
N HIS A 624 23.74 -38.25 -7.18
CA HIS A 624 25.00 -37.72 -6.68
C HIS A 624 25.15 -36.22 -6.96
N GLU A 625 24.76 -35.75 -8.15
CA GLU A 625 24.75 -34.33 -8.51
C GLU A 625 23.81 -33.53 -7.61
N ILE A 626 22.61 -34.04 -7.32
CA ILE A 626 21.66 -33.39 -6.40
C ILE A 626 22.18 -33.42 -4.96
N GLU A 627 22.78 -34.52 -4.52
CA GLU A 627 23.40 -34.62 -3.19
C GLU A 627 24.58 -33.64 -3.02
N LEU A 628 25.39 -33.46 -4.07
CA LEU A 628 26.46 -32.45 -4.08
C LEU A 628 25.87 -31.03 -4.04
N ALA A 629 24.88 -30.73 -4.88
CA ALA A 629 24.20 -29.44 -4.85
C ALA A 629 23.54 -29.14 -3.49
N LEU A 630 23.00 -30.17 -2.82
CA LEU A 630 22.47 -30.04 -1.47
C LEU A 630 23.57 -29.73 -0.45
N ARG A 631 24.73 -30.41 -0.53
CA ARG A 631 25.88 -30.12 0.33
C ARG A 631 26.42 -28.72 0.10
N ASP A 632 26.54 -28.28 -1.14
CA ASP A 632 26.99 -26.92 -1.47
C ASP A 632 25.99 -25.86 -0.99
N LEU A 633 24.69 -26.14 -1.12
CA LEU A 633 23.64 -25.28 -0.56
C LEU A 633 23.71 -25.23 0.98
N GLN A 634 23.95 -26.36 1.63
CA GLN A 634 24.10 -26.43 3.08
C GLN A 634 25.34 -25.67 3.56
N ILE A 635 26.47 -25.80 2.85
CA ILE A 635 27.69 -25.06 3.15
C ILE A 635 27.45 -23.56 2.96
N SER A 636 26.86 -23.14 1.85
CA SER A 636 26.56 -21.72 1.60
C SER A 636 25.56 -21.13 2.59
N ALA A 637 24.55 -21.89 3.01
CA ALA A 637 23.64 -21.47 4.08
C ALA A 637 24.36 -21.35 5.43
N SER A 638 25.29 -22.27 5.74
CA SER A 638 26.11 -22.20 6.96
C SER A 638 27.04 -20.99 6.96
N THR A 639 27.75 -20.71 5.85
CA THR A 639 28.64 -19.55 5.76
C THR A 639 27.86 -18.24 5.78
N GLN A 640 26.66 -18.21 5.19
CA GLN A 640 25.80 -17.04 5.28
C GLN A 640 25.30 -16.84 6.72
N ALA A 641 24.93 -17.90 7.45
CA ALA A 641 24.56 -17.82 8.85
C ALA A 641 25.72 -17.34 9.75
N GLU A 642 26.95 -17.82 9.51
CA GLU A 642 28.15 -17.34 10.19
C GLU A 642 28.39 -15.85 9.91
N SER A 643 28.31 -15.42 8.65
CA SER A 643 28.46 -13.99 8.28
C SER A 643 27.41 -13.10 8.96
N LEU A 644 26.15 -13.57 9.06
CA LEU A 644 25.10 -12.86 9.76
C LEU A 644 25.38 -12.81 11.27
N SER A 645 25.86 -13.90 11.86
CA SER A 645 26.29 -13.94 13.26
C SER A 645 27.40 -12.91 13.53
N ASP A 646 28.40 -12.82 12.65
CA ASP A 646 29.49 -11.84 12.76
C ASP A 646 28.96 -10.41 12.66
N THR A 647 28.04 -10.12 11.73
CA THR A 647 27.43 -8.78 11.64
C THR A 647 26.62 -8.44 12.89
N ILE A 648 25.90 -9.41 13.45
CA ILE A 648 25.13 -9.25 14.69
C ILE A 648 26.09 -8.96 15.86
N ASP A 649 27.20 -9.67 15.96
CA ASP A 649 28.15 -9.48 17.05
C ASP A 649 28.91 -8.15 16.92
N ASN A 650 29.26 -7.73 15.70
CA ASN A 650 29.79 -6.39 15.41
C ASN A 650 28.78 -5.28 15.78
N MET A 651 27.49 -5.47 15.46
CA MET A 651 26.43 -4.54 15.85
C MET A 651 26.25 -4.50 17.37
N LYS A 652 26.25 -5.65 18.05
CA LYS A 652 26.20 -5.71 19.52
C LYS A 652 27.41 -5.03 20.15
N GLU A 653 28.61 -5.20 19.60
CA GLU A 653 29.80 -4.52 20.11
C GLU A 653 29.72 -3.01 19.91
N SER A 654 29.19 -2.56 18.76
CA SER A 654 28.91 -1.14 18.50
C SER A 654 27.88 -0.56 19.46
N VAL A 655 26.82 -1.32 19.78
CA VAL A 655 25.83 -0.95 20.80
C VAL A 655 26.48 -0.88 22.19
N ARG A 656 27.24 -1.90 22.61
CA ARG A 656 27.98 -1.88 23.88
C ARG A 656 28.98 -0.73 23.97
N LYS A 657 29.62 -0.37 22.85
CA LYS A 657 30.50 0.80 22.77
C LYS A 657 29.69 2.08 22.99
N SER A 658 28.57 2.24 22.28
CA SER A 658 27.65 3.38 22.46
C SER A 658 27.09 3.47 23.89
N GLU A 659 26.73 2.34 24.51
CA GLU A 659 26.30 2.29 25.91
C GLU A 659 27.41 2.70 26.87
N ARG A 660 28.65 2.23 26.65
CA ARG A 660 29.82 2.67 27.43
C ARG A 660 30.08 4.15 27.25
N ASP A 661 29.96 4.66 26.03
CA ASP A 661 30.14 6.08 25.73
C ASP A 661 29.02 6.92 26.38
N LYS A 662 27.78 6.45 26.38
CA LYS A 662 26.64 7.09 27.07
C LYS A 662 26.78 7.09 28.60
N ILE A 663 27.28 6.00 29.18
CA ILE A 663 27.60 5.94 30.62
C ILE A 663 28.76 6.90 30.94
N ARG A 664 29.76 6.97 30.05
CA ARG A 664 30.87 7.93 30.13
C ARG A 664 30.39 9.37 29.94
N GLU A 665 29.40 9.65 29.11
CA GLU A 665 28.79 10.98 28.97
C GLU A 665 28.20 11.45 30.29
N GLY A 666 27.54 10.57 31.06
CA GLY A 666 27.06 10.88 32.41
C GLY A 666 28.19 11.25 33.39
N ALA A 667 29.28 10.47 33.40
CA ALA A 667 30.44 10.74 34.25
C ALA A 667 31.27 11.96 33.77
N ASN A 668 31.39 12.15 32.46
CA ASN A 668 32.04 13.29 31.83
C ASN A 668 31.23 14.57 32.06
N LEU A 669 29.90 14.52 32.11
CA LEU A 669 29.04 15.66 32.46
C LEU A 669 29.23 16.09 33.92
N GLU A 670 29.31 15.15 34.87
CA GLU A 670 29.62 15.48 36.27
C GLU A 670 31.05 16.01 36.44
N TYR A 671 32.02 15.41 35.73
CA TYR A 671 33.39 15.94 35.71
C TYR A 671 33.44 17.35 35.09
N LEU A 672 32.76 17.56 33.96
CA LEU A 672 32.66 18.86 33.29
C LEU A 672 31.99 19.90 34.18
N LYS A 673 30.90 19.54 34.88
CA LYS A 673 30.24 20.38 35.89
C LYS A 673 31.21 20.76 36.99
N ASN A 674 31.98 19.82 37.54
CA ASN A 674 32.96 20.09 38.58
C ASN A 674 34.12 20.96 38.11
N VAL A 675 34.63 20.74 36.89
CA VAL A 675 35.70 21.54 36.30
C VAL A 675 35.19 22.95 35.96
N THR A 676 33.96 23.08 35.43
CA THR A 676 33.34 24.38 35.11
C THR A 676 32.99 25.15 36.37
N TYR A 677 32.46 24.48 37.40
CA TYR A 677 32.19 25.06 38.71
C TYR A 677 33.48 25.58 39.36
N LYS A 678 34.56 24.78 39.34
CA LYS A 678 35.86 25.23 39.85
C LYS A 678 36.47 26.33 38.98
N PHE A 679 36.25 26.33 37.66
CA PHE A 679 36.71 27.40 36.76
C PHE A 679 36.06 28.75 37.11
N LEU A 680 34.76 28.75 37.45
CA LEU A 680 34.03 29.95 37.84
C LEU A 680 34.46 30.48 39.22
N ILE A 681 34.80 29.60 40.15
CA ILE A 681 35.14 29.97 41.55
C ILE A 681 36.62 30.29 41.74
N SER A 682 37.52 29.65 40.99
CA SER A 682 38.96 29.88 41.15
C SER A 682 39.29 31.33 40.83
N VAL A 683 40.24 31.92 41.55
CA VAL A 683 40.73 33.30 41.27
C VAL A 683 42.10 33.26 40.57
N ASP A 684 42.81 32.13 40.67
CA ASP A 684 44.13 31.94 40.09
C ASP A 684 44.07 31.74 38.55
N PRO A 685 44.79 32.57 37.75
CA PRO A 685 44.85 32.46 36.31
C PRO A 685 45.41 31.12 35.81
N GLN A 686 46.37 30.51 36.53
CA GLN A 686 46.96 29.24 36.11
C GLN A 686 46.01 28.06 36.32
N ALA A 687 45.35 27.98 37.48
CA ALA A 687 44.31 27.00 37.75
C ALA A 687 43.14 27.11 36.74
N LYS A 688 42.72 28.32 36.37
CA LYS A 688 41.70 28.53 35.34
C LYS A 688 42.15 28.08 33.95
N GLN A 689 43.42 28.29 33.59
CA GLN A 689 43.95 27.82 32.32
C GLN A 689 43.94 26.28 32.24
N GLN A 690 44.32 25.61 33.33
CA GLN A 690 44.28 24.15 33.42
C GLN A 690 42.84 23.61 33.35
N MET A 691 41.89 24.26 34.03
CA MET A 691 40.47 23.90 33.97
C MET A 691 39.86 24.17 32.60
N MET A 692 40.25 25.27 31.93
CA MET A 692 39.85 25.55 30.54
C MET A 692 40.36 24.47 29.58
N ASN A 693 41.63 24.06 29.71
CA ASN A 693 42.18 22.95 28.93
C ASN A 693 41.39 21.65 29.13
N ALA A 694 41.00 21.36 30.37
CA ALA A 694 40.17 20.20 30.68
C ALA A 694 38.78 20.33 30.03
N ILE A 695 38.10 21.47 30.16
CA ILE A 695 36.79 21.75 29.52
C ILE A 695 36.87 21.60 28.00
N THR A 696 37.88 22.20 27.36
CA THR A 696 38.12 22.15 25.91
C THR A 696 38.41 20.72 25.41
N THR A 697 39.01 19.88 26.26
CA THR A 697 39.31 18.49 25.93
C THR A 697 38.08 17.59 26.09
N ILE A 698 37.29 17.79 27.15
CA ILE A 698 36.06 17.01 27.40
C ILE A 698 35.00 17.31 26.33
N LEU A 699 34.85 18.57 25.93
CA LEU A 699 33.91 19.00 24.89
C LEU A 699 34.42 18.78 23.45
N GLN A 700 35.61 18.19 23.28
CA GLN A 700 36.22 17.86 21.99
C GLN A 700 36.25 19.03 20.98
N PHE A 701 36.63 20.22 21.44
CA PHE A 701 36.70 21.39 20.56
C PHE A 701 37.67 21.15 19.39
N SER A 702 37.27 21.62 18.21
CA SER A 702 38.11 21.64 17.02
C SER A 702 39.39 22.46 17.28
N PRO A 703 40.54 22.12 16.67
CA PRO A 703 41.79 22.88 16.84
C PRO A 703 41.64 24.39 16.59
N GLN A 704 40.73 24.79 15.70
CA GLN A 704 40.39 26.19 15.43
C GLN A 704 39.66 26.85 16.61
N GLU A 705 38.69 26.16 17.22
CA GLU A 705 37.94 26.65 18.38
C GLU A 705 38.83 26.77 19.62
N LYS A 706 39.77 25.82 19.82
CA LYS A 706 40.77 25.90 20.91
C LYS A 706 41.61 27.18 20.80
N ALA A 707 42.04 27.54 19.60
CA ALA A 707 42.85 28.74 19.37
C ALA A 707 42.08 30.04 19.67
N VAL A 708 40.80 30.10 19.28
CA VAL A 708 39.92 31.26 19.56
C VAL A 708 39.70 31.43 21.06
N VAL A 709 39.37 30.33 21.77
CA VAL A 709 39.13 30.35 23.22
C VAL A 709 40.39 30.72 24.00
N HIS A 710 41.56 30.21 23.61
CA HIS A 710 42.83 30.61 24.23
C HIS A 710 43.20 32.08 23.98
N THR A 711 42.82 32.62 22.83
CA THR A 711 43.06 34.03 22.50
C THR A 711 42.17 34.95 23.34
N GLN A 712 40.90 34.61 23.48
CA GLN A 712 39.95 35.31 24.35
C GLN A 712 40.31 35.19 25.83
N PHE A 713 40.72 34.00 26.28
CA PHE A 713 41.15 33.77 27.67
C PHE A 713 42.39 34.59 28.05
N LYS A 714 43.35 34.77 27.14
CA LYS A 714 44.50 35.68 27.35
C LYS A 714 44.09 37.15 27.44
N GLY A 715 42.93 37.53 26.89
CA GLY A 715 42.37 38.89 26.96
C GLY A 715 41.74 39.21 28.31
N TRP A 716 41.14 38.24 28.99
CA TRP A 716 40.43 38.44 30.26
C TRP A 716 41.31 38.75 31.49
N TRP A 717 42.62 38.51 31.41
CA TRP A 717 43.55 38.65 32.56
C TRP A 717 44.67 39.67 32.32
N LYS A 718 44.53 40.54 31.32
CA LYS A 718 45.49 41.59 30.99
C LYS A 718 45.23 42.94 31.69
N HIS A 719 44.40 42.97 32.74
CA HIS A 719 44.17 44.16 33.56
C HIS A 719 44.32 43.87 35.04
#